data_AF-A0A0F9NA30-F1
#
_entry.id   AF-A0A0F9NA30-F1
#
_cell.length_a   1.000
_cell.length_b   1.000
_cell.length_c   1.000
_cell.angle_alpha   90.00
_cell.angle_beta   90.00
_cell.angle_gamma   90.00
#
_symmetry.space_group_name_H-M   'P 1'
#
loop_
_entity.id
_entity.type
_entity.pdbx_description
1 polymer ?
#
loop_
_entity_poly.entity_id
_entity_poly.type
_entity_poly.pdbx_seq_one_letter_code
_entity_poly.pdbx_strand_id
1 'polypeptide(L)'
;MKQYRPETLLKWIQTCSIYLGNQRYQLRFELLLAIILSMKDDDFECKELGYDDFKEFITNFKDKTNHIAIEDFYIFDQLNLVPYFYKKDRFFFFYGITERPYESLRIIDWIFLLPSKFSSIELSHIQQLFLQSLTFQTKLLAELKNEFANNSYNIDDFQVPPQDFLEKFCCQFLVPVSVSNDNFVLKLGESSFETLEDLKKLIEGDYFKHLYIKTSKEQYFMLPQLQIELFPSIFLDIIINSSDIENQTFNILRNLISRFRLLCGRFFSPKNFIIAIGNKTERFSMKIDLLILFEDFLLLFKLVNPLSKELSEGINEAHEILENCAKKIQNEEDIYLVGEENHSYRIPTKELHIITIIIFKSLGPGFHQIKLDFKTNFSEQIFSLKDLIAMFELLPSNISFIKYLQEREKYRNKLFNINGINILALYLMNNESIPDSGEQKMLLYPHFWIDYYTKHLFEKYKDNIYELVEKNYPYKYNYVKKWDEEQDLYECFDTYSLQGANIIKTENRLIWIFYPPQHQNLDLDDFRFAMQVVGPMYADYLQRILNPLNEILASYSRYKFHGLYLIPIQMCKNDPKVENFKEIWLKVNLDDPIIVKSFINSNFKLISLVFYDFELWCEKFKNSQKNDNCKYAISQFLRSIIDLFEAELVEQEKTFKTEEFFRMHFKDGEKDYLTIETPAWNPQISKYPPYQKTHQGDQEMVIKHVKAYFREKSIEKREYSPEESKNIYNKVYRFLYEKLREEISSYDLNLLLKAYAELELIEARRYRLLMETGMKSDELLDFNYLKYFRKGLGEIINLSSSTRFLIENILNIGLTGRKKINAIDYGYLQALSSYLVMISQRSDFTHSGVLDNLIQIKDHYKFDEIQEPTTFDYEAYIDKEFKGKIELSRNFLEIEVNQDMQNEKTNSILDDNERDLLTGLETAFLENFGFNFTDMMRVLFILGTSKVETKKQGFFPVIRIKTKDLVNEILKHYKTQFEKIQEISSSESSSITKTVIINIIDYLSLDFKSYKNEDILLQLKLLKKKERLTICPLIKLNKDDEIIFGHECCHVSFNLWRHFILSGVFPFPLSTNSSLSQALNLIHSYRDKSFEDLCGEYVKDVLGENNYILRLKKFNNISEDLPKFPACGEIDLLAINPANKIIFILDAKNYYLKLHPSDIKNQISKFLTKENSDFIKLKKKEQFVSENINLFLDYFKIEDKSEWKIKKAFVIKYNFQSIYVPNYDVDFVFEEDLKTYITKSK
;
A
#
# COMPACT_ATOMS: atom_id res chain seq x y z
N MET A 1 -56.48 -23.79 -0.41
CA MET A 1 -56.20 -22.86 0.70
C MET A 1 -57.35 -22.85 1.69
N LYS A 2 -58.53 -22.30 1.38
CA LYS A 2 -59.71 -22.28 2.29
C LYS A 2 -60.10 -23.63 2.92
N GLN A 3 -59.80 -24.75 2.27
CA GLN A 3 -60.09 -26.09 2.82
C GLN A 3 -59.30 -26.41 4.10
N TYR A 4 -58.12 -25.81 4.32
CA TYR A 4 -57.18 -26.17 5.38
C TYR A 4 -57.15 -25.15 6.52
N ARG A 5 -56.71 -25.56 7.71
CA ARG A 5 -56.54 -24.64 8.85
C ARG A 5 -55.48 -23.57 8.56
N PRO A 6 -55.76 -22.28 8.81
CA PRO A 6 -54.81 -21.21 8.53
C PRO A 6 -53.50 -21.37 9.32
N GLU A 7 -53.54 -21.89 10.55
CA GLU A 7 -52.35 -22.14 11.37
C GLU A 7 -51.42 -23.18 10.72
N THR A 8 -52.00 -24.26 10.18
CA THR A 8 -51.22 -25.31 9.50
C THR A 8 -50.63 -24.81 8.17
N LEU A 9 -51.37 -23.99 7.43
CA LEU A 9 -50.88 -23.36 6.20
C LEU A 9 -49.73 -22.39 6.47
N LEU A 10 -49.86 -21.53 7.48
CA LEU A 10 -48.81 -20.58 7.87
C LEU A 10 -47.54 -21.32 8.32
N LYS A 11 -47.67 -22.37 9.15
CA LYS A 11 -46.54 -23.20 9.58
C LYS A 11 -45.78 -23.79 8.39
N TRP A 12 -46.50 -24.37 7.43
CA TRP A 12 -45.90 -24.93 6.22
C TRP A 12 -45.24 -23.85 5.35
N ILE A 13 -45.91 -22.73 5.09
CA ILE A 13 -45.37 -21.65 4.24
C ILE A 13 -44.11 -21.02 4.85
N GLN A 14 -44.16 -20.68 6.14
CA GLN A 14 -43.02 -20.06 6.84
C GLN A 14 -41.81 -21.00 6.91
N THR A 15 -42.04 -22.28 7.20
CA THR A 15 -40.97 -23.28 7.26
C THR A 15 -40.41 -23.57 5.85
N CYS A 16 -41.27 -23.62 4.84
CA CYS A 16 -40.87 -23.84 3.46
C CYS A 16 -40.03 -22.67 2.92
N SER A 17 -40.35 -21.42 3.28
CA SER A 17 -39.62 -20.24 2.79
C SER A 17 -38.17 -20.16 3.27
N ILE A 18 -37.87 -20.67 4.46
CA ILE A 18 -36.52 -20.68 5.04
C ILE A 18 -35.67 -21.88 4.62
N TYR A 19 -36.25 -22.83 3.88
CA TYR A 19 -35.54 -23.99 3.37
C TYR A 19 -34.53 -23.57 2.31
N LEU A 20 -33.28 -24.09 2.36
CA LEU A 20 -32.18 -23.58 1.54
C LEU A 20 -32.45 -23.62 0.03
N GLY A 21 -33.07 -24.70 -0.47
CA GLY A 21 -33.43 -24.83 -1.88
C GLY A 21 -34.49 -23.82 -2.37
N ASN A 22 -35.18 -23.17 -1.44
CA ASN A 22 -36.24 -22.21 -1.74
C ASN A 22 -35.80 -20.75 -1.70
N GLN A 23 -34.51 -20.47 -1.45
CA GLN A 23 -34.03 -19.11 -1.23
C GLN A 23 -34.37 -18.15 -2.38
N ARG A 24 -34.32 -18.61 -3.64
CA ARG A 24 -34.62 -17.79 -4.84
C ARG A 24 -36.09 -17.41 -5.05
N TYR A 25 -37.01 -18.00 -4.29
CA TYR A 25 -38.46 -17.91 -4.52
C TYR A 25 -39.20 -17.03 -3.49
N GLN A 26 -38.51 -16.08 -2.84
CA GLN A 26 -39.09 -15.33 -1.71
C GLN A 26 -40.37 -14.57 -2.09
N LEU A 27 -40.37 -13.84 -3.21
CA LEU A 27 -41.55 -13.08 -3.66
C LEU A 27 -42.78 -13.97 -3.89
N ARG A 28 -42.57 -15.26 -4.23
CA ARG A 28 -43.67 -16.24 -4.36
C ARG A 28 -44.25 -16.62 -3.00
N PHE A 29 -43.43 -16.73 -1.95
CA PHE A 29 -43.93 -16.94 -0.59
C PHE A 29 -44.64 -15.70 -0.04
N GLU A 30 -44.18 -14.50 -0.38
CA GLU A 30 -44.85 -13.25 -0.03
C GLU A 30 -46.22 -13.14 -0.71
N LEU A 31 -46.32 -13.57 -1.97
CA LEU A 31 -47.59 -13.67 -2.69
C LEU A 31 -48.55 -14.66 -2.02
N LEU A 32 -48.05 -15.86 -1.65
CA LEU A 32 -48.84 -16.83 -0.88
C LEU A 32 -49.34 -16.23 0.43
N LEU A 33 -48.48 -15.49 1.13
CA LEU A 33 -48.82 -14.85 2.39
C LEU A 33 -49.89 -13.77 2.20
N ALA A 34 -49.77 -12.92 1.17
CA ALA A 34 -50.75 -11.89 0.85
C ALA A 34 -52.13 -12.48 0.54
N ILE A 35 -52.17 -13.60 -0.19
CA ILE A 35 -53.40 -14.34 -0.50
C ILE A 35 -54.03 -14.94 0.76
N ILE A 36 -53.25 -15.50 1.69
CA ILE A 36 -53.80 -16.02 2.95
C ILE A 36 -54.36 -14.90 3.81
N LEU A 37 -53.61 -13.82 3.95
CA LEU A 37 -53.96 -12.71 4.82
C LEU A 37 -55.21 -11.97 4.34
N SER A 38 -55.57 -12.07 3.06
CA SER A 38 -56.83 -11.51 2.53
C SER A 38 -58.08 -12.36 2.82
N MET A 39 -57.92 -13.60 3.26
CA MET A 39 -59.05 -14.47 3.65
C MET A 39 -59.45 -14.22 5.09
N LYS A 40 -60.76 -14.26 5.39
CA LYS A 40 -61.27 -14.13 6.76
C LYS A 40 -61.15 -15.47 7.50
N ASP A 41 -61.03 -15.44 8.83
CA ASP A 41 -61.00 -16.67 9.64
C ASP A 41 -62.19 -17.60 9.37
N ASP A 42 -63.39 -17.03 9.18
CA ASP A 42 -64.61 -17.79 8.91
C ASP A 42 -64.67 -18.42 7.50
N ASP A 43 -63.74 -18.06 6.60
CA ASP A 43 -63.65 -18.63 5.25
C ASP A 43 -63.05 -20.04 5.23
N PHE A 44 -62.45 -20.51 6.33
CA PHE A 44 -61.68 -21.75 6.36
C PHE A 44 -62.51 -22.97 6.82
N GLU A 45 -62.49 -24.06 6.04
CA GLU A 45 -63.17 -25.34 6.35
C GLU A 45 -62.43 -26.18 7.42
N CYS A 46 -61.24 -25.73 7.84
CA CYS A 46 -60.49 -26.25 8.98
C CYS A 46 -60.04 -27.73 8.89
N LYS A 47 -59.76 -28.27 7.68
CA LYS A 47 -59.06 -29.56 7.51
C LYS A 47 -57.58 -29.45 7.92
N GLU A 48 -57.02 -30.55 8.40
CA GLU A 48 -55.57 -30.66 8.63
C GLU A 48 -54.82 -30.76 7.29
N LEU A 49 -53.60 -30.23 7.23
CA LEU A 49 -52.78 -30.17 6.03
C LEU A 49 -51.52 -31.04 6.20
N GLY A 50 -51.47 -32.18 5.51
CA GLY A 50 -50.32 -33.09 5.52
C GLY A 50 -49.23 -32.74 4.51
N TYR A 51 -48.11 -33.48 4.55
CA TYR A 51 -46.98 -33.31 3.64
C TYR A 51 -47.39 -33.45 2.16
N ASP A 52 -48.10 -34.53 1.79
CA ASP A 52 -48.49 -34.79 0.40
C ASP A 52 -49.47 -33.72 -0.12
N ASP A 53 -50.42 -33.31 0.72
CA ASP A 53 -51.39 -32.25 0.41
C ASP A 53 -50.69 -30.91 0.16
N PHE A 54 -49.70 -30.56 1.00
CA PHE A 54 -48.94 -29.32 0.85
C PHE A 54 -48.00 -29.37 -0.37
N LYS A 55 -47.40 -30.53 -0.64
CA LYS A 55 -46.59 -30.75 -1.83
C LYS A 55 -47.39 -30.56 -3.12
N GLU A 56 -48.56 -31.18 -3.21
CA GLU A 56 -49.46 -30.98 -4.34
C GLU A 56 -49.88 -29.50 -4.45
N PHE A 57 -50.22 -28.87 -3.33
CA PHE A 57 -50.59 -27.46 -3.30
C PHE A 57 -49.48 -26.55 -3.84
N ILE A 58 -48.24 -26.72 -3.37
CA ILE A 58 -47.09 -25.91 -3.72
C ILE A 58 -46.67 -26.11 -5.19
N THR A 59 -46.68 -27.34 -5.69
CA THR A 59 -46.40 -27.62 -7.11
C THR A 59 -47.45 -26.94 -8.00
N ASN A 60 -48.73 -27.09 -7.68
CA ASN A 60 -49.81 -26.43 -8.41
C ASN A 60 -49.72 -24.90 -8.36
N PHE A 61 -49.33 -24.33 -7.22
CA PHE A 61 -49.13 -22.89 -7.07
C PHE A 61 -47.99 -22.39 -7.95
N LYS A 62 -46.84 -23.08 -7.95
CA LYS A 62 -45.70 -22.76 -8.79
C LYS A 62 -46.09 -22.75 -10.28
N ASP A 63 -46.73 -23.82 -10.75
CA ASP A 63 -47.12 -23.95 -12.16
C ASP A 63 -48.07 -22.83 -12.60
N LYS A 64 -49.02 -22.45 -11.76
CA LYS A 64 -49.95 -21.34 -12.03
C LYS A 64 -49.29 -19.96 -11.98
N THR A 65 -48.24 -19.80 -11.18
CA THR A 65 -47.55 -18.51 -11.01
C THR A 65 -46.35 -18.33 -11.95
N ASN A 66 -45.91 -19.38 -12.65
CA ASN A 66 -44.83 -19.30 -13.65
C ASN A 66 -45.10 -18.31 -14.80
N HIS A 67 -46.36 -17.95 -15.04
CA HIS A 67 -46.75 -16.98 -16.07
C HIS A 67 -46.86 -15.54 -15.55
N ILE A 68 -46.69 -15.32 -14.24
CA ILE A 68 -46.66 -13.98 -13.62
C ILE A 68 -45.23 -13.47 -13.72
N ALA A 69 -45.04 -12.19 -14.09
CA ALA A 69 -43.72 -11.55 -14.21
C ALA A 69 -43.07 -11.30 -12.83
N ILE A 70 -42.83 -12.36 -12.07
CA ILE A 70 -42.12 -12.40 -10.79
C ILE A 70 -40.68 -12.85 -11.07
N GLU A 71 -39.71 -12.05 -10.66
CA GLU A 71 -38.29 -12.38 -10.80
C GLU A 71 -37.86 -13.32 -9.66
N ASP A 72 -37.45 -14.54 -10.01
CA ASP A 72 -36.76 -15.45 -9.11
C ASP A 72 -35.26 -15.31 -9.36
N PHE A 73 -34.49 -14.80 -8.40
CA PHE A 73 -33.04 -14.62 -8.56
C PHE A 73 -32.25 -15.28 -7.42
N TYR A 74 -31.04 -15.73 -7.75
CA TYR A 74 -30.14 -16.32 -6.77
C TYR A 74 -29.49 -15.23 -5.94
N ILE A 75 -29.58 -15.37 -4.62
CA ILE A 75 -28.92 -14.50 -3.65
C ILE A 75 -27.68 -15.24 -3.12
N PHE A 76 -26.66 -14.48 -2.68
CA PHE A 76 -25.55 -15.02 -1.90
C PHE A 76 -26.06 -15.96 -0.79
N ASP A 77 -25.40 -17.12 -0.63
CA ASP A 77 -25.80 -18.11 0.36
C ASP A 77 -25.79 -17.49 1.77
N GLN A 78 -26.97 -17.35 2.36
CA GLN A 78 -27.17 -16.73 3.66
C GLN A 78 -26.58 -17.56 4.81
N LEU A 79 -26.31 -18.86 4.61
CA LEU A 79 -25.66 -19.74 5.60
C LEU A 79 -24.16 -19.48 5.75
N ASN A 80 -23.57 -18.67 4.87
CA ASN A 80 -22.24 -18.09 5.09
C ASN A 80 -22.22 -17.15 6.31
N LEU A 81 -23.39 -16.68 6.80
CA LEU A 81 -23.57 -15.88 8.01
C LEU A 81 -22.69 -14.63 8.07
N VAL A 82 -22.94 -13.67 7.18
CA VAL A 82 -22.29 -12.36 7.24
C VAL A 82 -22.80 -11.59 8.47
N PRO A 83 -21.93 -11.20 9.42
CA PRO A 83 -22.36 -10.60 10.67
C PRO A 83 -22.76 -9.13 10.51
N TYR A 84 -23.80 -8.73 11.23
CA TYR A 84 -24.10 -7.34 11.54
C TYR A 84 -23.90 -7.06 13.03
N PHE A 85 -23.18 -5.98 13.34
CA PHE A 85 -22.87 -5.62 14.72
C PHE A 85 -23.78 -4.50 15.22
N TYR A 86 -24.44 -4.74 16.35
CA TYR A 86 -25.26 -3.74 17.02
C TYR A 86 -25.11 -3.85 18.54
N LYS A 87 -24.78 -2.72 19.20
CA LYS A 87 -24.60 -2.64 20.67
C LYS A 87 -23.75 -3.78 21.27
N LYS A 88 -22.60 -4.10 20.65
CA LYS A 88 -21.63 -5.17 21.03
C LYS A 88 -22.04 -6.60 20.64
N ASP A 89 -23.27 -6.80 20.23
CA ASP A 89 -23.79 -8.10 19.85
C ASP A 89 -23.69 -8.31 18.33
N ARG A 90 -23.53 -9.57 17.95
CA ARG A 90 -23.43 -10.02 16.56
C ARG A 90 -24.75 -10.66 16.16
N PHE A 91 -25.35 -10.16 15.08
CA PHE A 91 -26.61 -10.63 14.54
C PHE A 91 -26.43 -11.14 13.11
N PHE A 92 -27.32 -12.06 12.73
CA PHE A 92 -27.51 -12.55 11.36
C PHE A 92 -28.95 -12.34 10.95
N PHE A 93 -29.18 -12.11 9.67
CA PHE A 93 -30.51 -11.82 9.15
C PHE A 93 -30.68 -12.43 7.76
N PHE A 94 -31.94 -12.68 7.37
CA PHE A 94 -32.26 -13.27 6.09
C PHE A 94 -32.19 -12.24 4.97
N TYR A 95 -31.73 -12.68 3.81
CA TYR A 95 -31.77 -11.88 2.60
C TYR A 95 -33.12 -12.13 1.92
N GLY A 96 -34.02 -11.13 1.99
CA GLY A 96 -35.31 -11.16 1.30
C GLY A 96 -35.21 -10.82 -0.19
N ILE A 97 -36.24 -10.20 -0.74
CA ILE A 97 -36.24 -9.74 -2.14
C ILE A 97 -35.39 -8.48 -2.33
N THR A 98 -35.03 -7.80 -1.25
CA THR A 98 -34.15 -6.62 -1.27
C THR A 98 -32.77 -6.95 -1.82
N GLU A 99 -32.37 -6.30 -2.92
CA GLU A 99 -31.03 -6.41 -3.51
C GLU A 99 -29.87 -5.97 -2.60
N ARG A 100 -30.16 -5.18 -1.56
CA ARG A 100 -29.14 -4.51 -0.73
C ARG A 100 -29.49 -4.59 0.76
N PRO A 101 -29.65 -5.79 1.33
CA PRO A 101 -30.27 -5.95 2.65
C PRO A 101 -29.33 -5.47 3.76
N TYR A 102 -28.02 -5.72 3.64
CA TYR A 102 -27.01 -5.25 4.60
C TYR A 102 -26.90 -3.72 4.63
N GLU A 103 -26.83 -3.06 3.46
CA GLU A 103 -26.82 -1.59 3.43
C GLU A 103 -28.16 -0.99 3.87
N SER A 104 -29.28 -1.67 3.63
CA SER A 104 -30.60 -1.25 4.14
C SER A 104 -30.62 -1.20 5.65
N LEU A 105 -30.16 -2.28 6.29
CA LEU A 105 -30.07 -2.39 7.73
C LEU A 105 -29.12 -1.33 8.32
N ARG A 106 -27.94 -1.11 7.71
CA ARG A 106 -26.99 -0.06 8.13
C ARG A 106 -27.58 1.34 8.05
N ILE A 107 -28.35 1.65 7.01
CA ILE A 107 -28.99 2.98 6.91
C ILE A 107 -30.09 3.16 7.95
N ILE A 108 -30.88 2.13 8.22
CA ILE A 108 -31.89 2.16 9.28
C ILE A 108 -31.21 2.48 10.62
N ASP A 109 -30.07 1.85 10.91
CA ASP A 109 -29.27 2.13 12.10
C ASP A 109 -28.75 3.58 12.14
N TRP A 110 -28.28 4.07 11.00
CA TRP A 110 -27.78 5.44 10.84
C TRP A 110 -28.84 6.53 10.98
N ILE A 111 -30.09 6.25 10.63
CA ILE A 111 -31.17 7.24 10.70
C ILE A 111 -31.88 7.17 12.06
N PHE A 112 -32.21 5.97 12.54
CA PHE A 112 -33.14 5.80 13.66
C PHE A 112 -32.49 5.32 14.97
N LEU A 113 -31.47 4.45 14.95
CA LEU A 113 -31.12 3.65 16.14
C LEU A 113 -29.87 4.11 16.90
N LEU A 114 -28.84 4.56 16.21
CA LEU A 114 -27.62 5.11 16.84
C LEU A 114 -27.79 6.50 17.53
N PRO A 115 -28.84 7.34 17.33
CA PRO A 115 -29.04 8.60 18.07
C PRO A 115 -29.17 8.39 19.60
N SER A 116 -28.06 8.46 20.35
CA SER A 116 -28.05 8.06 21.77
C SER A 116 -28.23 9.19 22.79
N LYS A 117 -28.24 10.47 22.39
CA LYS A 117 -28.37 11.60 23.34
C LYS A 117 -29.80 12.02 23.66
N PHE A 118 -30.79 11.54 22.90
CA PHE A 118 -32.20 11.92 23.04
C PHE A 118 -33.08 10.68 22.85
N SER A 119 -33.20 9.81 23.86
CA SER A 119 -34.10 8.66 23.78
C SER A 119 -35.54 9.12 24.00
N SER A 120 -36.31 9.28 22.93
CA SER A 120 -37.77 9.37 23.03
C SER A 120 -38.37 7.98 23.23
N ILE A 121 -39.65 7.93 23.61
CA ILE A 121 -40.39 6.67 23.75
C ILE A 121 -40.48 5.96 22.39
N GLU A 122 -40.69 6.73 21.32
CA GLU A 122 -40.77 6.26 19.94
C GLU A 122 -39.47 5.59 19.47
N LEU A 123 -38.32 6.26 19.67
CA LEU A 123 -37.02 5.69 19.30
C LEU A 123 -36.69 4.43 20.12
N SER A 124 -37.13 4.38 21.37
CA SER A 124 -37.00 3.20 22.23
C SER A 124 -37.85 2.02 21.71
N HIS A 125 -39.08 2.29 21.26
CA HIS A 125 -39.93 1.29 20.61
C HIS A 125 -39.35 0.79 19.28
N ILE A 126 -38.85 1.68 18.42
CA ILE A 126 -38.14 1.33 17.18
C ILE A 126 -36.97 0.39 17.49
N GLN A 127 -36.16 0.74 18.47
CA GLN A 127 -35.04 -0.10 18.90
C GLN A 127 -35.49 -1.48 19.39
N GLN A 128 -36.57 -1.56 20.17
CA GLN A 128 -37.07 -2.83 20.67
C GLN A 128 -37.52 -3.75 19.52
N LEU A 129 -38.31 -3.23 18.57
CA LEU A 129 -38.78 -4.00 17.42
C LEU A 129 -37.62 -4.51 16.55
N PHE A 130 -36.63 -3.65 16.32
CA PHE A 130 -35.41 -3.99 15.59
C PHE A 130 -34.66 -5.16 16.24
N LEU A 131 -34.43 -5.08 17.56
CA LEU A 131 -33.71 -6.11 18.31
C LEU A 131 -34.49 -7.43 18.40
N GLN A 132 -35.81 -7.37 18.58
CA GLN A 132 -36.67 -8.57 18.61
C GLN A 132 -36.56 -9.36 17.31
N SER A 133 -36.68 -8.66 16.17
CA SER A 133 -36.54 -9.25 14.84
C SER A 133 -35.14 -9.83 14.60
N LEU A 134 -34.07 -9.06 14.85
CA LEU A 134 -32.71 -9.55 14.63
C LEU A 134 -32.37 -10.76 15.51
N THR A 135 -32.83 -10.77 16.77
CA THR A 135 -32.63 -11.91 17.68
C THR A 135 -33.32 -13.17 17.15
N PHE A 136 -34.56 -13.03 16.70
CA PHE A 136 -35.32 -14.12 16.08
C PHE A 136 -34.60 -14.67 14.84
N GLN A 137 -34.24 -13.80 13.90
CA GLN A 137 -33.57 -14.20 12.66
C GLN A 137 -32.20 -14.84 12.92
N THR A 138 -31.42 -14.29 13.86
CA THR A 138 -30.09 -14.81 14.23
C THR A 138 -30.18 -16.24 14.76
N LYS A 139 -31.15 -16.50 15.66
CA LYS A 139 -31.39 -17.83 16.21
C LYS A 139 -31.74 -18.82 15.08
N LEU A 140 -32.67 -18.42 14.21
CA LEU A 140 -33.15 -19.27 13.13
C LEU A 140 -32.03 -19.64 12.13
N LEU A 141 -31.22 -18.66 11.71
CA LEU A 141 -30.09 -18.90 10.80
C LEU A 141 -28.98 -19.76 11.42
N ALA A 142 -28.71 -19.60 12.71
CA ALA A 142 -27.74 -20.43 13.41
C ALA A 142 -28.19 -21.91 13.45
N GLU A 143 -29.48 -22.15 13.68
CA GLU A 143 -30.05 -23.50 13.66
C GLU A 143 -30.09 -24.10 12.24
N LEU A 144 -30.41 -23.30 11.22
CA LEU A 144 -30.35 -23.73 9.82
C LEU A 144 -28.93 -24.11 9.41
N LYS A 145 -27.92 -23.31 9.74
CA LYS A 145 -26.52 -23.63 9.41
C LYS A 145 -26.11 -25.00 9.95
N ASN A 146 -26.54 -25.35 11.16
CA ASN A 146 -26.27 -26.66 11.75
C ASN A 146 -27.03 -27.78 11.04
N GLU A 147 -28.27 -27.53 10.59
CA GLU A 147 -29.09 -28.49 9.86
C GLU A 147 -28.47 -28.87 8.49
N PHE A 148 -27.93 -27.89 7.78
CA PHE A 148 -27.41 -28.05 6.41
C PHE A 148 -25.89 -28.38 6.34
N ALA A 149 -25.20 -28.51 7.48
CA ALA A 149 -23.73 -28.57 7.53
C ALA A 149 -23.06 -29.76 6.78
N ASN A 150 -23.76 -30.88 6.57
CA ASN A 150 -23.17 -32.14 6.09
C ASN A 150 -23.79 -32.69 4.80
N ASN A 151 -24.67 -31.94 4.13
CA ASN A 151 -25.48 -32.45 3.04
C ASN A 151 -25.23 -31.62 1.76
N SER A 152 -25.09 -32.31 0.62
CA SER A 152 -25.14 -31.68 -0.69
C SER A 152 -26.58 -31.62 -1.16
N TYR A 153 -27.07 -30.41 -1.47
CA TYR A 153 -28.45 -30.21 -1.89
C TYR A 153 -28.51 -29.73 -3.34
N ASN A 154 -29.53 -30.19 -4.06
CA ASN A 154 -29.81 -29.72 -5.41
C ASN A 154 -30.70 -28.46 -5.32
N ILE A 155 -30.39 -27.38 -6.05
CA ILE A 155 -31.04 -26.06 -5.95
C ILE A 155 -31.96 -25.78 -7.17
N ASP A 156 -32.29 -26.82 -7.93
CA ASP A 156 -32.91 -26.65 -9.25
C ASP A 156 -34.44 -26.48 -9.23
N ASP A 157 -35.14 -26.64 -8.10
CA ASP A 157 -36.62 -26.57 -8.04
C ASP A 157 -37.22 -26.05 -6.71
N PHE A 158 -38.53 -25.77 -6.68
CA PHE A 158 -39.32 -25.36 -5.51
C PHE A 158 -39.57 -26.59 -4.63
N GLN A 159 -38.91 -26.64 -3.48
CA GLN A 159 -38.81 -27.82 -2.62
C GLN A 159 -39.77 -27.76 -1.45
N VAL A 160 -40.33 -28.91 -1.07
CA VAL A 160 -41.07 -29.03 0.19
C VAL A 160 -40.19 -29.74 1.21
N PRO A 161 -39.88 -29.11 2.36
CA PRO A 161 -39.03 -29.72 3.38
C PRO A 161 -39.66 -30.99 3.95
N PRO A 162 -38.85 -31.97 4.40
CA PRO A 162 -39.37 -33.18 5.04
C PRO A 162 -40.12 -32.85 6.34
N GLN A 163 -40.99 -33.76 6.77
CA GLN A 163 -41.84 -33.58 7.96
C GLN A 163 -41.02 -33.25 9.22
N ASP A 164 -39.90 -33.93 9.45
CA ASP A 164 -39.02 -33.69 10.61
C ASP A 164 -38.46 -32.25 10.64
N PHE A 165 -38.19 -31.67 9.46
CA PHE A 165 -37.74 -30.28 9.36
C PHE A 165 -38.87 -29.31 9.73
N LEU A 166 -40.11 -29.58 9.29
CA LEU A 166 -41.28 -28.81 9.70
C LEU A 166 -41.45 -28.84 11.22
N GLU A 167 -41.45 -30.03 11.82
CA GLU A 167 -41.66 -30.19 13.26
C GLU A 167 -40.61 -29.43 14.08
N LYS A 168 -39.36 -29.39 13.59
CA LYS A 168 -38.26 -28.66 14.22
C LYS A 168 -38.39 -27.14 14.13
N PHE A 169 -38.76 -26.60 12.96
CA PHE A 169 -38.68 -25.16 12.71
C PHE A 169 -40.01 -24.41 12.86
N CYS A 170 -41.17 -25.06 12.69
CA CYS A 170 -42.48 -24.37 12.66
C CYS A 170 -42.81 -23.63 13.97
N CYS A 171 -42.42 -24.18 15.12
CA CYS A 171 -42.67 -23.56 16.44
C CYS A 171 -41.83 -22.30 16.69
N GLN A 172 -40.76 -22.08 15.93
CA GLN A 172 -39.87 -20.93 16.15
C GLN A 172 -40.47 -19.60 15.68
N PHE A 173 -41.46 -19.66 14.80
CA PHE A 173 -42.17 -18.48 14.30
C PHE A 173 -43.23 -17.95 15.28
N LEU A 174 -43.60 -18.72 16.31
CA LEU A 174 -44.64 -18.35 17.28
C LEU A 174 -44.17 -17.22 18.21
N VAL A 175 -45.05 -16.24 18.42
CA VAL A 175 -44.79 -15.07 19.28
C VAL A 175 -45.82 -15.01 20.41
N PRO A 176 -45.41 -14.89 21.68
CA PRO A 176 -46.35 -14.65 22.76
C PRO A 176 -47.08 -13.32 22.57
N VAL A 177 -48.41 -13.32 22.70
CA VAL A 177 -49.26 -12.13 22.50
C VAL A 177 -48.85 -10.95 23.41
N SER A 178 -48.26 -11.23 24.58
CA SER A 178 -47.76 -10.21 25.51
C SER A 178 -46.53 -9.43 25.03
N VAL A 179 -45.89 -9.86 23.94
CA VAL A 179 -44.60 -9.31 23.46
C VAL A 179 -44.79 -8.37 22.25
N SER A 180 -45.96 -8.40 21.62
CA SER A 180 -46.30 -7.57 20.45
C SER A 180 -47.19 -6.38 20.81
N ASN A 181 -46.95 -5.25 20.15
CA ASN A 181 -47.88 -4.13 20.13
C ASN A 181 -48.95 -4.36 19.06
N ASP A 182 -50.24 -4.24 19.41
CA ASP A 182 -51.38 -4.47 18.51
C ASP A 182 -51.30 -3.62 17.22
N ASN A 183 -50.62 -2.47 17.25
CA ASN A 183 -50.43 -1.61 16.07
C ASN A 183 -49.55 -2.21 14.97
N PHE A 184 -48.78 -3.29 15.25
CA PHE A 184 -47.90 -3.95 14.28
C PHE A 184 -48.32 -5.39 14.00
N VAL A 185 -49.57 -5.73 14.31
CA VAL A 185 -50.17 -7.05 14.11
C VAL A 185 -51.21 -6.95 13.00
N LEU A 186 -51.07 -7.78 11.97
CA LEU A 186 -52.06 -7.94 10.91
C LEU A 186 -52.94 -9.17 11.19
N LYS A 187 -54.26 -9.00 11.26
CA LYS A 187 -55.19 -10.13 11.39
C LYS A 187 -55.65 -10.63 10.01
N LEU A 188 -56.06 -11.90 9.98
CA LEU A 188 -56.66 -12.50 8.79
C LEU A 188 -57.92 -11.73 8.36
N GLY A 189 -57.98 -11.38 7.07
CA GLY A 189 -59.05 -10.63 6.45
C GLY A 189 -58.97 -9.10 6.63
N GLU A 190 -57.93 -8.57 7.31
CA GLU A 190 -57.70 -7.12 7.42
C GLU A 190 -56.97 -6.54 6.18
N SER A 191 -56.37 -7.38 5.34
CA SER A 191 -55.78 -6.97 4.05
C SER A 191 -56.68 -7.32 2.86
N SER A 192 -56.60 -6.57 1.77
CA SER A 192 -57.22 -6.93 0.48
C SER A 192 -56.15 -7.28 -0.54
N PHE A 193 -56.32 -8.38 -1.29
CA PHE A 193 -55.43 -8.76 -2.39
C PHE A 193 -56.26 -9.26 -3.58
N GLU A 194 -56.79 -8.32 -4.35
CA GLU A 194 -57.72 -8.63 -5.45
C GLU A 194 -57.35 -7.92 -6.76
N THR A 195 -56.46 -6.92 -6.72
CA THR A 195 -56.17 -6.05 -7.86
C THR A 195 -54.74 -6.21 -8.38
N LEU A 196 -54.52 -5.82 -9.65
CA LEU A 196 -53.17 -5.70 -10.22
C LEU A 196 -52.30 -4.68 -9.47
N GLU A 197 -52.93 -3.69 -8.83
CA GLU A 197 -52.24 -2.70 -8.00
C GLU A 197 -51.73 -3.32 -6.69
N ASP A 198 -52.46 -4.27 -6.10
CA ASP A 198 -51.98 -5.02 -4.92
C ASP A 198 -50.78 -5.88 -5.27
N LEU A 199 -50.81 -6.55 -6.43
CA LEU A 199 -49.67 -7.30 -6.94
C LEU A 199 -48.46 -6.39 -7.20
N LYS A 200 -48.69 -5.19 -7.76
CA LYS A 200 -47.64 -4.20 -7.98
C LYS A 200 -47.03 -3.73 -6.67
N LYS A 201 -47.84 -3.38 -5.67
CA LYS A 201 -47.37 -3.01 -4.32
C LYS A 201 -46.59 -4.12 -3.65
N LEU A 202 -46.97 -5.38 -3.86
CA LEU A 202 -46.23 -6.53 -3.35
C LEU A 202 -44.85 -6.62 -3.99
N ILE A 203 -44.77 -6.55 -5.33
CA ILE A 203 -43.49 -6.56 -6.08
C ILE A 203 -42.60 -5.37 -5.67
N GLU A 204 -43.21 -4.22 -5.38
CA GLU A 204 -42.51 -3.00 -4.93
C GLU A 204 -42.17 -3.02 -3.43
N GLY A 205 -42.54 -4.06 -2.67
CA GLY A 205 -42.28 -4.18 -1.23
C GLY A 205 -43.13 -3.25 -0.34
N ASP A 206 -44.13 -2.57 -0.90
CA ASP A 206 -44.99 -1.58 -0.23
C ASP A 206 -46.28 -2.18 0.35
N TYR A 207 -46.53 -3.47 0.14
CA TYR A 207 -47.79 -4.13 0.54
C TYR A 207 -47.90 -4.38 2.04
N PHE A 208 -46.84 -4.89 2.68
CA PHE A 208 -46.85 -5.24 4.09
C PHE A 208 -46.29 -4.10 4.97
N LYS A 209 -46.91 -3.87 6.13
CA LYS A 209 -46.50 -2.85 7.12
C LYS A 209 -46.51 -3.34 8.57
N HIS A 210 -46.61 -4.66 8.78
CA HIS A 210 -46.81 -5.26 10.10
C HIS A 210 -45.76 -6.35 10.33
N LEU A 211 -45.12 -6.36 11.50
CA LEU A 211 -44.09 -7.35 11.84
C LEU A 211 -44.68 -8.69 12.27
N TYR A 212 -45.95 -8.71 12.67
CA TYR A 212 -46.63 -9.87 13.24
C TYR A 212 -47.93 -10.20 12.50
N ILE A 213 -48.29 -11.48 12.50
CA ILE A 213 -49.54 -12.01 11.95
C ILE A 213 -50.33 -12.67 13.08
N LYS A 214 -51.64 -12.43 13.16
CA LYS A 214 -52.50 -13.02 14.18
C LYS A 214 -53.68 -13.78 13.56
N THR A 215 -53.78 -15.05 13.93
CA THR A 215 -54.95 -15.90 13.70
C THR A 215 -55.87 -15.88 14.94
N SER A 216 -57.03 -16.53 14.89
CA SER A 216 -57.88 -16.69 16.08
C SER A 216 -57.21 -17.37 17.28
N LYS A 217 -56.16 -18.18 17.09
CA LYS A 217 -55.51 -18.97 18.17
C LYS A 217 -54.07 -18.58 18.44
N GLU A 218 -53.28 -18.36 17.39
CA GLU A 218 -51.82 -18.20 17.46
C GLU A 218 -51.38 -16.91 16.78
N GLN A 219 -50.24 -16.37 17.23
CA GLN A 219 -49.57 -15.23 16.63
C GLN A 219 -48.18 -15.63 16.16
N TYR A 220 -47.78 -15.14 15.01
CA TYR A 220 -46.52 -15.47 14.35
C TYR A 220 -45.74 -14.21 13.97
N PHE A 221 -44.42 -14.34 13.87
CA PHE A 221 -43.61 -13.38 13.12
C PHE A 221 -43.99 -13.42 11.64
N MET A 222 -43.95 -12.27 10.97
CA MET A 222 -43.95 -12.24 9.51
C MET A 222 -42.67 -12.91 8.97
N LEU A 223 -42.69 -13.37 7.71
CA LEU A 223 -41.57 -14.09 7.08
C LEU A 223 -40.24 -13.36 7.38
N PRO A 224 -39.20 -14.03 7.90
CA PRO A 224 -37.97 -13.38 8.31
C PRO A 224 -37.30 -12.60 7.16
N GLN A 225 -37.43 -13.12 5.93
CA GLN A 225 -36.98 -12.50 4.69
C GLN A 225 -37.57 -11.09 4.46
N LEU A 226 -38.82 -10.87 4.86
CA LEU A 226 -39.52 -9.59 4.71
C LEU A 226 -39.11 -8.54 5.75
N GLN A 227 -38.62 -8.95 6.93
CA GLN A 227 -38.62 -8.05 8.10
C GLN A 227 -37.78 -6.79 7.93
N ILE A 228 -36.68 -6.86 7.16
CA ILE A 228 -35.82 -5.71 6.86
C ILE A 228 -36.52 -4.68 5.97
N GLU A 229 -37.40 -5.14 5.08
CA GLU A 229 -38.18 -4.32 4.15
C GLU A 229 -39.30 -3.57 4.86
N LEU A 230 -39.82 -4.17 5.94
CA LEU A 230 -40.89 -3.59 6.75
C LEU A 230 -40.40 -2.44 7.63
N PHE A 231 -39.16 -2.51 8.12
CA PHE A 231 -38.64 -1.57 9.12
C PHE A 231 -38.75 -0.09 8.71
N PRO A 232 -38.36 0.33 7.49
CA PRO A 232 -38.47 1.74 7.11
C PRO A 232 -39.89 2.28 7.24
N SER A 233 -40.90 1.55 6.74
CA SER A 233 -42.31 1.93 6.82
C SER A 233 -42.81 1.97 8.26
N ILE A 234 -42.53 0.92 9.04
CA ILE A 234 -42.91 0.83 10.46
C ILE A 234 -42.29 1.98 11.26
N PHE A 235 -41.01 2.28 11.03
CA PHE A 235 -40.30 3.32 11.78
C PHE A 235 -40.75 4.72 11.38
N LEU A 236 -41.01 4.95 10.09
CA LEU A 236 -41.63 6.18 9.61
C LEU A 236 -43.00 6.41 10.25
N ASP A 237 -43.87 5.38 10.26
CA ASP A 237 -45.21 5.48 10.85
C ASP A 237 -45.13 5.81 12.35
N ILE A 238 -44.16 5.25 13.07
CA ILE A 238 -43.90 5.59 14.49
C ILE A 238 -43.51 7.07 14.65
N ILE A 239 -42.63 7.60 13.79
CA ILE A 239 -42.16 8.98 13.88
C ILE A 239 -43.23 9.98 13.45
N ILE A 240 -43.96 9.71 12.36
CA ILE A 240 -44.99 10.60 11.82
C ILE A 240 -46.16 10.73 12.79
N ASN A 241 -46.51 9.64 13.49
CA ASN A 241 -47.57 9.64 14.49
C ASN A 241 -47.10 10.07 15.90
N SER A 242 -45.84 10.49 16.05
CA SER A 242 -45.32 11.04 17.31
C SER A 242 -45.98 12.38 17.61
N SER A 243 -46.22 12.66 18.89
CA SER A 243 -46.70 13.96 19.36
C SER A 243 -45.70 15.11 19.14
N ASP A 244 -44.42 14.80 18.84
CA ASP A 244 -43.34 15.79 18.70
C ASP A 244 -42.54 15.61 17.38
N ILE A 245 -43.26 15.44 16.27
CA ILE A 245 -42.68 15.15 14.94
C ILE A 245 -41.60 16.15 14.49
N GLU A 246 -41.75 17.44 14.78
CA GLU A 246 -40.80 18.49 14.37
C GLU A 246 -39.44 18.33 15.05
N ASN A 247 -39.43 18.18 16.38
CA ASN A 247 -38.18 17.96 17.12
C ASN A 247 -37.55 16.61 16.78
N GLN A 248 -38.35 15.55 16.56
CA GLN A 248 -37.82 14.26 16.14
C GLN A 248 -37.14 14.35 14.77
N THR A 249 -37.80 14.98 13.81
CA THR A 249 -37.26 15.22 12.45
C THR A 249 -35.97 16.03 12.52
N PHE A 250 -35.95 17.13 13.29
CA PHE A 250 -34.76 17.96 13.46
C PHE A 250 -33.59 17.18 14.09
N ASN A 251 -33.87 16.38 15.12
CA ASN A 251 -32.84 15.57 15.78
C ASN A 251 -32.28 14.47 14.87
N ILE A 252 -33.14 13.78 14.10
CA ILE A 252 -32.72 12.78 13.11
C ILE A 252 -31.82 13.43 12.05
N LEU A 253 -32.24 14.56 11.48
CA LEU A 253 -31.46 15.30 10.47
C LEU A 253 -30.11 15.78 11.00
N ARG A 254 -30.08 16.39 12.18
CA ARG A 254 -28.84 16.86 12.80
C ARG A 254 -27.86 15.71 13.06
N ASN A 255 -28.35 14.57 13.55
CA ASN A 255 -27.52 13.38 13.76
C ASN A 255 -27.01 12.80 12.44
N LEU A 256 -27.87 12.75 11.42
CA LEU A 256 -27.49 12.28 10.09
C LEU A 256 -26.38 13.15 9.49
N ILE A 257 -26.51 14.48 9.53
CA ILE A 257 -25.47 15.42 9.07
C ILE A 257 -24.18 15.23 9.85
N SER A 258 -24.25 15.09 11.19
CA SER A 258 -23.06 14.86 12.02
C SER A 258 -22.32 13.57 11.65
N ARG A 259 -23.04 12.48 11.36
CA ARG A 259 -22.44 11.21 10.94
C ARG A 259 -21.92 11.25 9.54
N PHE A 260 -22.66 11.90 8.65
CA PHE A 260 -22.20 12.14 7.30
C PHE A 260 -20.89 12.92 7.28
N ARG A 261 -20.78 13.96 8.13
CA ARG A 261 -19.52 14.68 8.36
C ARG A 261 -18.42 13.77 8.89
N LEU A 262 -18.70 12.88 9.85
CA LEU A 262 -17.72 11.92 10.35
C LEU A 262 -17.25 10.96 9.24
N LEU A 263 -18.18 10.44 8.44
CA LEU A 263 -17.89 9.56 7.31
C LEU A 263 -16.99 10.26 6.27
N CYS A 264 -17.37 11.46 5.86
CA CYS A 264 -16.55 12.27 4.95
C CYS A 264 -15.19 12.60 5.55
N GLY A 265 -15.11 12.87 6.85
CA GLY A 265 -13.86 13.19 7.51
C GLY A 265 -12.93 11.98 7.60
N ARG A 266 -13.50 10.77 7.78
CA ARG A 266 -12.76 9.50 7.72
C ARG A 266 -12.16 9.22 6.34
N PHE A 267 -12.82 9.66 5.26
CA PHE A 267 -12.40 9.42 3.88
C PHE A 267 -11.52 10.54 3.31
N PHE A 268 -11.91 11.80 3.51
CA PHE A 268 -11.22 12.99 2.97
C PHE A 268 -10.23 13.64 3.94
N SER A 269 -10.12 13.21 5.19
CA SER A 269 -9.41 13.90 6.28
C SER A 269 -10.11 15.18 6.79
N PRO A 270 -10.14 15.42 8.12
CA PRO A 270 -10.69 16.66 8.69
C PRO A 270 -10.03 17.93 8.15
N LYS A 271 -8.75 17.87 7.76
CA LYS A 271 -7.99 19.03 7.26
C LYS A 271 -8.54 19.61 5.95
N ASN A 272 -9.29 18.80 5.20
CA ASN A 272 -9.90 19.21 3.93
C ASN A 272 -11.28 19.86 4.13
N PHE A 273 -11.78 19.96 5.36
CA PHE A 273 -13.07 20.58 5.64
C PHE A 273 -12.98 22.10 5.62
N ILE A 274 -13.95 22.69 4.94
CA ILE A 274 -14.16 24.13 4.92
C ILE A 274 -15.41 24.45 5.75
N ILE A 275 -15.29 25.42 6.65
CA ILE A 275 -16.42 25.91 7.43
C ILE A 275 -17.28 26.85 6.60
N ALA A 276 -16.65 27.74 5.84
CA ALA A 276 -17.34 28.77 5.07
C ALA A 276 -16.58 29.16 3.80
N ILE A 277 -17.37 29.49 2.78
CA ILE A 277 -16.95 30.11 1.53
C ILE A 277 -17.77 31.39 1.32
N GLY A 278 -17.09 32.45 0.91
CA GLY A 278 -17.68 33.74 0.59
C GLY A 278 -16.71 34.69 -0.07
N ASN A 279 -17.15 35.92 -0.28
CA ASN A 279 -16.27 37.05 -0.58
C ASN A 279 -16.03 37.86 0.72
N LYS A 280 -15.47 39.07 0.62
CA LYS A 280 -15.20 39.92 1.79
C LYS A 280 -16.48 40.39 2.52
N THR A 281 -17.64 40.30 1.87
CA THR A 281 -18.90 40.94 2.32
C THR A 281 -20.05 39.95 2.54
N GLU A 282 -20.03 38.79 1.89
CA GLU A 282 -21.13 37.83 1.86
C GLU A 282 -20.59 36.40 1.99
N ARG A 283 -21.29 35.57 2.77
CA ARG A 283 -21.06 34.13 2.84
C ARG A 283 -22.04 33.39 1.92
N PHE A 284 -21.52 32.70 0.90
CA PHE A 284 -22.32 31.99 -0.10
C PHE A 284 -22.83 30.63 0.38
N SER A 285 -22.15 30.05 1.37
CA SER A 285 -22.28 28.65 1.78
C SER A 285 -23.27 28.38 2.91
N MET A 286 -24.10 29.36 3.32
CA MET A 286 -24.95 29.24 4.52
C MET A 286 -25.92 28.06 4.53
N LYS A 287 -26.39 27.62 3.35
CA LYS A 287 -27.36 26.52 3.18
C LYS A 287 -26.72 25.18 2.77
N ILE A 288 -25.38 25.12 2.68
CA ILE A 288 -24.64 23.91 2.29
C ILE A 288 -24.31 23.10 3.55
N ASP A 289 -24.53 21.79 3.50
CA ASP A 289 -24.42 20.94 4.69
C ASP A 289 -22.96 20.53 4.97
N LEU A 290 -22.15 20.35 3.92
CA LEU A 290 -20.72 20.06 4.04
C LEU A 290 -19.93 20.59 2.83
N LEU A 291 -18.75 21.14 3.11
CA LEU A 291 -17.81 21.65 2.13
C LEU A 291 -16.47 20.93 2.28
N ILE A 292 -15.92 20.43 1.18
CA ILE A 292 -14.62 19.78 1.17
C ILE A 292 -13.78 20.39 0.05
N LEU A 293 -12.54 20.78 0.36
CA LEU A 293 -11.54 21.13 -0.63
C LEU A 293 -10.35 20.21 -0.46
N PHE A 294 -9.97 19.53 -1.54
CA PHE A 294 -8.71 18.83 -1.63
C PHE A 294 -8.15 19.03 -3.04
N GLU A 295 -6.85 19.27 -3.14
CA GLU A 295 -6.23 19.78 -4.37
C GLU A 295 -6.96 21.04 -4.86
N ASP A 296 -7.47 21.00 -6.09
CA ASP A 296 -8.27 22.01 -6.78
C ASP A 296 -9.78 21.67 -6.81
N PHE A 297 -10.21 20.56 -6.20
CA PHE A 297 -11.61 20.14 -6.22
C PHE A 297 -12.39 20.68 -5.02
N LEU A 298 -13.38 21.54 -5.29
CA LEU A 298 -14.33 22.02 -4.30
C LEU A 298 -15.62 21.22 -4.38
N LEU A 299 -15.85 20.36 -3.39
CA LEU A 299 -17.05 19.55 -3.28
C LEU A 299 -18.10 20.24 -2.39
N LEU A 300 -19.29 20.46 -2.94
CA LEU A 300 -20.44 21.05 -2.24
C LEU A 300 -21.48 19.95 -1.99
N PHE A 301 -21.67 19.55 -0.74
CA PHE A 301 -22.64 18.50 -0.39
C PHE A 301 -23.94 19.07 0.16
N LYS A 302 -25.06 18.56 -0.34
CA LYS A 302 -26.40 18.81 0.19
C LYS A 302 -27.13 17.51 0.44
N LEU A 303 -27.60 17.30 1.68
CA LEU A 303 -28.44 16.17 2.05
C LEU A 303 -29.90 16.56 1.85
N VAL A 304 -30.63 15.71 1.14
CA VAL A 304 -32.09 15.75 1.05
C VAL A 304 -32.66 15.20 2.34
N ASN A 305 -33.68 15.86 2.90
CA ASN A 305 -34.37 15.37 4.08
C ASN A 305 -34.98 13.98 3.79
N PRO A 306 -34.53 12.89 4.44
CA PRO A 306 -35.03 11.55 4.16
C PRO A 306 -36.50 11.35 4.58
N LEU A 307 -37.04 12.26 5.40
CA LEU A 307 -38.42 12.27 5.88
C LEU A 307 -39.34 13.14 4.99
N SER A 308 -38.86 13.65 3.85
CA SER A 308 -39.72 14.42 2.93
C SER A 308 -40.81 13.55 2.30
N LYS A 309 -42.00 14.12 2.09
CA LYS A 309 -43.13 13.41 1.47
C LYS A 309 -42.87 13.09 0.00
N GLU A 310 -42.27 14.02 -0.73
CA GLU A 310 -41.84 13.81 -2.12
C GLU A 310 -40.32 13.94 -2.22
N LEU A 311 -39.68 12.85 -2.68
CA LEU A 311 -38.22 12.80 -2.85
C LEU A 311 -37.74 13.70 -3.99
N SER A 312 -38.51 13.76 -5.09
CA SER A 312 -38.19 14.59 -6.26
C SER A 312 -38.13 16.08 -5.92
N GLU A 313 -39.12 16.59 -5.17
CA GLU A 313 -39.13 17.99 -4.73
C GLU A 313 -37.90 18.32 -3.88
N GLY A 314 -37.55 17.44 -2.92
CA GLY A 314 -36.37 17.62 -2.08
C GLY A 314 -35.05 17.58 -2.86
N ILE A 315 -34.95 16.75 -3.91
CA ILE A 315 -33.77 16.72 -4.79
C ILE A 315 -33.68 18.01 -5.62
N ASN A 316 -34.80 18.48 -6.19
CA ASN A 316 -34.83 19.71 -6.98
C ASN A 316 -34.51 20.95 -6.12
N GLU A 317 -35.01 21.03 -4.88
CA GLU A 317 -34.66 22.09 -3.93
C GLU A 317 -33.15 22.06 -3.58
N ALA A 318 -32.61 20.87 -3.32
CA ALA A 318 -31.18 20.71 -3.05
C ALA A 318 -30.31 21.14 -4.23
N HIS A 319 -30.73 20.82 -5.46
CA HIS A 319 -30.07 21.27 -6.69
C HIS A 319 -30.07 22.80 -6.80
N GLU A 320 -31.22 23.46 -6.63
CA GLU A 320 -31.33 24.92 -6.72
C GLU A 320 -30.40 25.63 -5.71
N ILE A 321 -30.32 25.10 -4.48
CA ILE A 321 -29.41 25.62 -3.43
C ILE A 321 -27.94 25.50 -3.86
N LEU A 322 -27.55 24.32 -4.37
CA LEU A 322 -26.18 24.05 -4.80
C LEU A 322 -25.78 24.86 -6.03
N GLU A 323 -26.66 24.91 -7.04
CA GLU A 323 -26.43 25.63 -8.29
C GLU A 323 -26.28 27.13 -8.03
N ASN A 324 -27.14 27.72 -7.19
CA ASN A 324 -27.02 29.12 -6.79
C ASN A 324 -25.70 29.40 -6.06
N CYS A 325 -25.24 28.49 -5.19
CA CYS A 325 -23.96 28.63 -4.50
C CYS A 325 -22.78 28.54 -5.47
N ALA A 326 -22.79 27.55 -6.38
CA ALA A 326 -21.75 27.36 -7.39
C ALA A 326 -21.65 28.56 -8.35
N LYS A 327 -22.79 29.08 -8.83
CA LYS A 327 -22.84 30.29 -9.67
C LYS A 327 -22.27 31.52 -8.96
N LYS A 328 -22.61 31.73 -7.68
CA LYS A 328 -22.04 32.82 -6.87
C LYS A 328 -20.53 32.71 -6.77
N ILE A 329 -20.01 31.52 -6.50
CA ILE A 329 -18.57 31.27 -6.46
C ILE A 329 -17.92 31.58 -7.82
N GLN A 330 -18.49 31.05 -8.91
CA GLN A 330 -17.97 31.21 -10.28
C GLN A 330 -17.95 32.67 -10.77
N ASN A 331 -18.85 33.52 -10.28
CA ASN A 331 -18.93 34.93 -10.64
C ASN A 331 -17.87 35.81 -9.96
N GLU A 332 -17.21 35.31 -8.93
CA GLU A 332 -16.13 36.03 -8.23
C GLU A 332 -14.77 35.74 -8.88
N GLU A 333 -13.89 36.73 -8.93
CA GLU A 333 -12.49 36.51 -9.35
C GLU A 333 -11.72 35.68 -8.29
N ASP A 334 -11.99 35.98 -7.01
CA ASP A 334 -11.41 35.32 -5.86
C ASP A 334 -12.44 35.08 -4.77
N ILE A 335 -12.30 33.94 -4.09
CA ILE A 335 -13.08 33.59 -2.91
C ILE A 335 -12.21 33.45 -1.68
N TYR A 336 -12.83 33.66 -0.51
CA TYR A 336 -12.24 33.47 0.80
C TYR A 336 -12.80 32.20 1.42
N LEU A 337 -11.90 31.32 1.82
CA LEU A 337 -12.21 30.05 2.46
C LEU A 337 -11.81 30.13 3.93
N VAL A 338 -12.68 29.67 4.83
CA VAL A 338 -12.39 29.58 6.26
C VAL A 338 -12.28 28.11 6.65
N GLY A 339 -11.08 27.68 7.04
CA GLY A 339 -10.83 26.33 7.55
C GLY A 339 -11.15 26.18 9.05
N GLU A 340 -11.01 24.97 9.59
CA GLU A 340 -11.29 24.70 11.03
C GLU A 340 -10.40 25.48 12.01
N GLU A 341 -9.18 25.87 11.60
CA GLU A 341 -8.27 26.68 12.41
C GLU A 341 -8.56 28.19 12.34
N ASN A 342 -9.72 28.61 11.80
CA ASN A 342 -10.13 30.01 11.59
C ASN A 342 -9.17 30.87 10.73
N HIS A 343 -8.20 30.27 10.06
CA HIS A 343 -7.37 30.96 9.07
C HIS A 343 -8.15 31.08 7.77
N SER A 344 -8.15 32.29 7.19
CA SER A 344 -8.78 32.55 5.89
C SER A 344 -7.74 32.50 4.78
N TYR A 345 -8.06 31.76 3.72
CA TYR A 345 -7.22 31.62 2.53
C TYR A 345 -7.96 32.20 1.32
N ARG A 346 -7.24 32.98 0.50
CA ARG A 346 -7.77 33.51 -0.77
C ARG A 346 -7.38 32.54 -1.89
N ILE A 347 -8.36 32.12 -2.68
CA ILE A 347 -8.12 31.27 -3.86
C ILE A 347 -8.79 31.91 -5.08
N PRO A 348 -8.09 32.03 -6.23
CA PRO A 348 -8.71 32.45 -7.47
C PRO A 348 -9.70 31.40 -7.96
N THR A 349 -10.93 31.81 -8.26
CA THR A 349 -12.03 30.90 -8.63
C THR A 349 -11.72 30.06 -9.87
N LYS A 350 -10.96 30.62 -10.83
CA LYS A 350 -10.52 29.93 -12.06
C LYS A 350 -9.65 28.70 -11.81
N GLU A 351 -9.11 28.55 -10.61
CA GLU A 351 -8.27 27.42 -10.20
C GLU A 351 -9.09 26.29 -9.56
N LEU A 352 -10.41 26.44 -9.44
CA LEU A 352 -11.28 25.48 -8.75
C LEU A 352 -12.14 24.66 -9.71
N HIS A 353 -12.16 23.35 -9.49
CA HIS A 353 -13.11 22.42 -10.05
C HIS A 353 -14.26 22.21 -9.05
N ILE A 354 -15.38 22.90 -9.28
CA ILE A 354 -16.55 22.81 -8.42
C ILE A 354 -17.39 21.60 -8.81
N ILE A 355 -17.66 20.72 -7.85
CA ILE A 355 -18.57 19.58 -8.00
C ILE A 355 -19.65 19.68 -6.92
N THR A 356 -20.89 19.76 -7.36
CA THR A 356 -22.08 19.73 -6.52
C THR A 356 -22.56 18.30 -6.35
N ILE A 357 -22.88 17.91 -5.11
CA ILE A 357 -23.23 16.54 -4.76
C ILE A 357 -24.50 16.54 -3.92
N ILE A 358 -25.58 16.02 -4.51
CA ILE A 358 -26.87 15.80 -3.84
C ILE A 358 -26.89 14.39 -3.28
N ILE A 359 -27.19 14.27 -1.99
CA ILE A 359 -27.30 12.99 -1.30
C ILE A 359 -28.72 12.78 -0.86
N PHE A 360 -29.33 11.67 -1.26
CA PHE A 360 -30.70 11.36 -0.91
C PHE A 360 -30.85 9.96 -0.31
N LYS A 361 -31.97 9.72 0.38
CA LYS A 361 -32.38 8.38 0.80
C LYS A 361 -33.89 8.26 0.69
N SER A 362 -34.37 7.36 -0.16
CA SER A 362 -35.77 6.92 -0.12
C SER A 362 -35.97 6.01 1.09
N LEU A 363 -36.86 6.37 2.01
CA LEU A 363 -37.27 5.50 3.11
C LEU A 363 -38.47 4.61 2.75
N GLY A 364 -39.15 4.85 1.62
CA GLY A 364 -40.19 3.95 1.12
C GLY A 364 -39.61 2.71 0.42
N PRO A 365 -40.27 1.53 0.52
CA PRO A 365 -39.90 0.32 -0.21
C PRO A 365 -39.97 0.44 -1.75
N GLY A 366 -40.91 1.23 -2.30
CA GLY A 366 -41.13 1.30 -3.75
C GLY A 366 -40.09 2.05 -4.61
N PHE A 367 -40.02 1.67 -5.89
CA PHE A 367 -39.28 2.38 -6.94
C PHE A 367 -39.98 3.70 -7.28
N HIS A 368 -39.57 4.78 -6.61
CA HIS A 368 -40.05 6.11 -6.94
C HIS A 368 -39.37 6.57 -8.23
N GLN A 369 -40.15 6.86 -9.28
CA GLN A 369 -39.60 7.56 -10.44
C GLN A 369 -39.15 8.95 -9.99
N ILE A 370 -37.85 9.14 -9.84
CA ILE A 370 -37.26 10.43 -9.55
C ILE A 370 -37.36 11.29 -10.80
N LYS A 371 -38.33 12.19 -10.82
CA LYS A 371 -38.40 13.26 -11.82
C LYS A 371 -37.38 14.34 -11.42
N LEU A 372 -36.45 14.62 -12.31
CA LEU A 372 -35.45 15.68 -12.18
C LEU A 372 -35.80 16.80 -13.16
N ASP A 373 -35.80 18.03 -12.67
CA ASP A 373 -36.07 19.21 -13.52
C ASP A 373 -34.80 19.74 -14.20
N PHE A 374 -33.68 19.04 -14.02
CA PHE A 374 -32.35 19.42 -14.49
C PHE A 374 -31.57 18.23 -15.07
N LYS A 375 -30.49 18.51 -15.80
CA LYS A 375 -29.58 17.51 -16.36
C LYS A 375 -28.26 17.49 -15.59
N THR A 376 -28.04 16.41 -14.86
CA THR A 376 -26.75 16.06 -14.23
C THR A 376 -25.62 16.06 -15.27
N ASN A 377 -24.39 16.41 -14.87
CA ASN A 377 -23.13 16.30 -15.64
C ASN A 377 -21.98 15.96 -14.66
N PHE A 378 -20.71 15.97 -15.08
CA PHE A 378 -19.59 15.74 -14.15
C PHE A 378 -19.62 16.63 -12.88
N SER A 379 -19.93 17.92 -13.03
CA SER A 379 -20.01 18.90 -11.94
C SER A 379 -21.29 18.77 -11.10
N GLU A 380 -22.23 17.91 -11.47
CA GLU A 380 -23.50 17.70 -10.79
C GLU A 380 -23.73 16.21 -10.57
N GLN A 381 -23.47 15.75 -9.35
CA GLN A 381 -23.61 14.36 -8.98
C GLN A 381 -24.78 14.16 -8.03
N ILE A 382 -25.50 13.05 -8.22
CA ILE A 382 -26.58 12.62 -7.33
C ILE A 382 -26.27 11.19 -6.88
N PHE A 383 -26.27 10.97 -5.58
CA PHE A 383 -26.02 9.67 -4.98
C PHE A 383 -27.09 9.34 -3.94
N SER A 384 -27.48 8.06 -3.87
CA SER A 384 -28.14 7.59 -2.66
C SER A 384 -27.10 7.53 -1.52
N LEU A 385 -27.53 7.74 -0.28
CA LEU A 385 -26.66 7.64 0.89
C LEU A 385 -26.01 6.26 1.00
N LYS A 386 -26.71 5.19 0.58
CA LYS A 386 -26.17 3.82 0.56
C LYS A 386 -24.99 3.69 -0.41
N ASP A 387 -25.12 4.27 -1.61
CA ASP A 387 -24.06 4.24 -2.62
C ASP A 387 -22.82 4.94 -2.11
N LEU A 388 -22.99 6.13 -1.54
CA LEU A 388 -21.86 6.92 -1.07
C LEU A 388 -21.12 6.26 0.11
N ILE A 389 -21.84 5.63 1.04
CA ILE A 389 -21.23 4.83 2.11
C ILE A 389 -20.41 3.68 1.53
N ALA A 390 -20.97 2.92 0.58
CA ALA A 390 -20.27 1.81 -0.04
C ALA A 390 -19.05 2.28 -0.84
N MET A 391 -19.16 3.41 -1.55
CA MET A 391 -18.05 4.02 -2.27
C MET A 391 -16.90 4.39 -1.34
N PHE A 392 -17.18 5.07 -0.22
CA PHE A 392 -16.12 5.45 0.72
C PHE A 392 -15.54 4.28 1.53
N GLU A 393 -16.26 3.15 1.62
CA GLU A 393 -15.75 1.92 2.22
C GLU A 393 -14.79 1.17 1.27
N LEU A 394 -15.05 1.18 -0.03
CA LEU A 394 -14.34 0.35 -1.01
C LEU A 394 -13.27 1.10 -1.81
N LEU A 395 -13.43 2.40 -2.04
CA LEU A 395 -12.44 3.18 -2.79
C LEU A 395 -11.22 3.44 -1.90
N PRO A 396 -9.99 3.27 -2.42
CA PRO A 396 -8.79 3.33 -1.60
C PRO A 396 -8.36 4.75 -1.21
N SER A 397 -8.84 5.78 -1.92
CA SER A 397 -8.55 7.18 -1.59
C SER A 397 -9.57 8.18 -2.14
N ASN A 398 -9.49 9.42 -1.65
CA ASN A 398 -10.20 10.58 -2.19
C ASN A 398 -9.89 10.86 -3.67
N ILE A 399 -8.67 10.59 -4.14
CA ILE A 399 -8.32 10.68 -5.56
C ILE A 399 -9.08 9.62 -6.39
N SER A 400 -9.17 8.38 -5.90
CA SER A 400 -9.95 7.32 -6.57
C SER A 400 -11.43 7.67 -6.69
N PHE A 401 -11.99 8.44 -5.74
CA PHE A 401 -13.35 8.96 -5.86
C PHE A 401 -13.53 9.85 -7.09
N ILE A 402 -12.68 10.84 -7.31
CA ILE A 402 -12.77 11.71 -8.49
C ILE A 402 -12.53 10.94 -9.78
N LYS A 403 -11.57 10.03 -9.81
CA LYS A 403 -11.30 9.18 -10.99
C LYS A 403 -12.49 8.30 -11.35
N TYR A 404 -13.15 7.72 -10.35
CA TYR A 404 -14.40 7.00 -10.58
C TYR A 404 -15.48 7.91 -11.18
N LEU A 405 -15.65 9.14 -10.69
CA LEU A 405 -16.61 10.09 -11.27
C LEU A 405 -16.28 10.42 -12.74
N GLN A 406 -14.99 10.63 -13.05
CA GLN A 406 -14.52 10.92 -14.41
C GLN A 406 -14.76 9.73 -15.35
N GLU A 407 -14.44 8.51 -14.93
CA GLU A 407 -14.71 7.30 -15.71
C GLU A 407 -16.22 7.10 -15.90
N ARG A 408 -17.02 7.20 -14.84
CA ARG A 408 -18.48 7.06 -14.91
C ARG A 408 -19.10 8.04 -15.93
N GLU A 409 -18.64 9.29 -15.97
CA GLU A 409 -19.16 10.29 -16.90
C GLU A 409 -18.89 9.90 -18.37
N LYS A 410 -17.74 9.31 -18.69
CA LYS A 410 -17.41 8.84 -20.06
C LYS A 410 -18.39 7.78 -20.58
N TYR A 411 -18.99 7.00 -19.66
CA TYR A 411 -19.91 5.91 -19.99
C TYR A 411 -21.38 6.22 -19.70
N ARG A 412 -21.68 7.46 -19.27
CA ARG A 412 -23.03 7.95 -18.98
C ARG A 412 -24.05 7.64 -20.08
N ASN A 413 -23.66 7.88 -21.33
CA ASN A 413 -24.50 7.67 -22.51
C ASN A 413 -24.33 6.29 -23.17
N LYS A 414 -23.52 5.39 -22.59
CA LYS A 414 -23.27 4.05 -23.15
C LYS A 414 -23.94 2.95 -22.32
N LEU A 415 -24.18 3.21 -21.03
CA LEU A 415 -24.68 2.24 -20.05
C LEU A 415 -26.12 2.57 -19.59
N PHE A 416 -26.98 3.06 -20.49
CA PHE A 416 -28.30 3.64 -20.20
C PHE A 416 -29.25 2.81 -19.30
N ASN A 417 -28.98 1.52 -19.07
CA ASN A 417 -29.83 0.62 -18.27
C ASN A 417 -29.14 0.01 -17.03
N ILE A 418 -27.95 0.46 -16.64
CA ILE A 418 -27.19 -0.15 -15.54
C ILE A 418 -27.22 0.76 -14.30
N ASN A 419 -27.68 0.21 -13.18
CA ASN A 419 -27.65 0.89 -11.88
C ASN A 419 -26.22 1.37 -11.55
N GLY A 420 -26.07 2.62 -11.11
CA GLY A 420 -24.76 3.25 -10.87
C GLY A 420 -23.83 2.46 -9.94
N ILE A 421 -24.41 1.72 -8.99
CA ILE A 421 -23.64 0.89 -8.06
C ILE A 421 -23.07 -0.39 -8.73
N ASN A 422 -23.74 -0.96 -9.73
CA ASN A 422 -23.19 -2.04 -10.55
C ASN A 422 -21.98 -1.55 -11.35
N ILE A 423 -21.98 -0.28 -11.79
CA ILE A 423 -20.83 0.34 -12.44
C ILE A 423 -19.64 0.44 -11.47
N LEU A 424 -19.89 0.71 -10.18
CA LEU A 424 -18.83 0.70 -9.17
C LEU A 424 -18.24 -0.70 -8.98
N ALA A 425 -19.05 -1.76 -8.87
CA ALA A 425 -18.55 -3.14 -8.80
C ALA A 425 -17.69 -3.47 -10.04
N LEU A 426 -18.16 -3.11 -11.24
CA LEU A 426 -17.38 -3.29 -12.46
C LEU A 426 -16.05 -2.55 -12.43
N TYR A 427 -16.05 -1.29 -11.97
CA TYR A 427 -14.86 -0.47 -11.84
C TYR A 427 -13.83 -1.10 -10.90
N LEU A 428 -14.28 -1.59 -9.73
CA LEU A 428 -13.41 -2.21 -8.73
C LEU A 428 -12.88 -3.58 -9.17
N MET A 429 -13.70 -4.40 -9.83
CA MET A 429 -13.28 -5.72 -10.33
C MET A 429 -12.30 -5.65 -11.51
N ASN A 430 -12.29 -4.53 -12.23
CA ASN A 430 -11.42 -4.32 -13.38
C ASN A 430 -10.36 -3.26 -13.09
N ASN A 431 -9.68 -3.38 -11.95
CA ASN A 431 -8.47 -2.59 -11.66
C ASN A 431 -8.70 -1.06 -11.69
N GLU A 432 -9.81 -0.59 -11.12
CA GLU A 432 -10.20 0.83 -11.10
C GLU A 432 -10.44 1.41 -12.51
N SER A 433 -11.09 0.64 -13.39
CA SER A 433 -11.35 1.01 -14.78
C SER A 433 -12.64 0.35 -15.29
N ILE A 434 -13.46 1.08 -16.07
CA ILE A 434 -14.66 0.51 -16.70
C ILE A 434 -14.28 -0.11 -18.05
N PRO A 435 -14.51 -1.42 -18.29
CA PRO A 435 -14.16 -2.05 -19.57
C PRO A 435 -14.95 -1.42 -20.73
N ASP A 436 -14.34 -1.41 -21.92
CA ASP A 436 -15.05 -0.99 -23.12
C ASP A 436 -16.21 -1.94 -23.40
N SER A 437 -17.34 -1.40 -23.84
CA SER A 437 -18.61 -2.12 -24.09
C SER A 437 -18.53 -3.28 -25.10
N GLY A 438 -17.34 -3.57 -25.64
CA GLY A 438 -17.05 -4.70 -26.50
C GLY A 438 -16.14 -5.77 -25.89
N GLU A 439 -15.45 -5.53 -24.76
CA GLU A 439 -14.44 -6.48 -24.19
C GLU A 439 -15.06 -7.71 -23.53
N GLN A 440 -16.28 -7.56 -23.03
CA GLN A 440 -17.22 -8.62 -22.76
C GLN A 440 -18.57 -7.96 -23.01
N LYS A 441 -19.50 -8.61 -23.71
CA LYS A 441 -20.90 -8.41 -23.34
C LYS A 441 -21.00 -9.00 -21.92
N MET A 442 -20.53 -8.26 -20.91
CA MET A 442 -21.02 -8.45 -19.57
C MET A 442 -22.49 -8.09 -19.71
N LEU A 443 -23.29 -9.12 -20.00
CA LEU A 443 -24.63 -9.20 -19.49
C LEU A 443 -24.43 -9.04 -17.97
N LEU A 444 -24.39 -7.78 -17.54
CA LEU A 444 -24.74 -7.45 -16.18
C LEU A 444 -26.16 -7.98 -16.06
N TYR A 445 -26.28 -9.20 -15.57
CA TYR A 445 -27.56 -9.66 -15.09
C TYR A 445 -27.95 -8.72 -13.94
N PRO A 446 -29.24 -8.49 -13.75
CA PRO A 446 -29.75 -7.72 -12.62
C PRO A 446 -29.05 -8.17 -11.31
N HIS A 447 -28.82 -7.25 -10.37
CA HIS A 447 -28.26 -7.55 -9.04
C HIS A 447 -26.75 -7.82 -8.92
N PHE A 448 -25.91 -7.67 -9.94
CA PHE A 448 -24.44 -7.93 -9.85
C PHE A 448 -23.71 -7.35 -8.60
N TRP A 449 -24.15 -6.18 -8.11
CA TRP A 449 -23.62 -5.57 -6.88
C TRP A 449 -23.81 -6.44 -5.63
N ILE A 450 -24.94 -7.13 -5.47
CA ILE A 450 -25.21 -7.92 -4.25
C ILE A 450 -24.17 -9.03 -4.09
N ASP A 451 -23.83 -9.71 -5.19
CA ASP A 451 -22.84 -10.77 -5.23
C ASP A 451 -21.45 -10.24 -4.87
N TYR A 452 -21.07 -9.12 -5.50
CA TYR A 452 -19.76 -8.50 -5.24
C TYR A 452 -19.62 -8.04 -3.78
N TYR A 453 -20.58 -7.25 -3.29
CA TYR A 453 -20.49 -6.64 -1.96
C TYR A 453 -20.65 -7.66 -0.85
N THR A 454 -21.56 -8.64 -0.98
CA THR A 454 -21.74 -9.67 0.05
C THR A 454 -20.52 -10.60 0.11
N LYS A 455 -19.92 -10.95 -1.02
CA LYS A 455 -18.64 -11.68 -1.05
C LYS A 455 -17.52 -10.88 -0.40
N HIS A 456 -17.45 -9.58 -0.67
CA HIS A 456 -16.48 -8.69 0.00
C HIS A 456 -16.68 -8.70 1.52
N LEU A 457 -17.92 -8.57 2.02
CA LEU A 457 -18.22 -8.62 3.45
C LEU A 457 -17.88 -9.98 4.07
N PHE A 458 -18.17 -11.08 3.37
CA PHE A 458 -17.82 -12.42 3.84
C PHE A 458 -16.31 -12.60 4.01
N GLU A 459 -15.50 -12.18 3.03
CA GLU A 459 -14.04 -12.24 3.15
C GLU A 459 -13.53 -11.30 4.25
N LYS A 460 -14.10 -10.10 4.38
CA LYS A 460 -13.76 -9.14 5.45
C LYS A 460 -14.00 -9.71 6.84
N TYR A 461 -15.11 -10.41 7.06
CA TYR A 461 -15.50 -10.96 8.36
C TYR A 461 -15.12 -12.42 8.58
N LYS A 462 -14.35 -13.02 7.67
CA LYS A 462 -13.82 -14.38 7.81
C LYS A 462 -12.99 -14.54 9.08
N ASP A 463 -12.27 -13.48 9.45
CA ASP A 463 -11.58 -13.33 10.73
C ASP A 463 -12.50 -12.66 11.76
N ASN A 464 -12.67 -13.29 12.93
CA ASN A 464 -13.50 -12.75 14.02
C ASN A 464 -12.88 -11.51 14.71
N ILE A 465 -11.76 -10.97 14.23
CA ILE A 465 -11.16 -9.74 14.77
C ILE A 465 -12.16 -8.58 14.83
N TYR A 466 -12.97 -8.37 13.80
CA TYR A 466 -13.96 -7.28 13.77
C TYR A 466 -15.02 -7.43 14.87
N GLU A 467 -15.47 -8.66 15.13
CA GLU A 467 -16.38 -8.96 16.23
C GLU A 467 -15.75 -8.61 17.59
N LEU A 468 -14.49 -9.03 17.80
CA LEU A 468 -13.79 -8.79 19.05
C LEU A 468 -13.51 -7.29 19.27
N VAL A 469 -13.22 -6.54 18.20
CA VAL A 469 -13.03 -5.09 18.24
C VAL A 469 -14.36 -4.38 18.56
N GLU A 470 -15.44 -4.70 17.85
CA GLU A 470 -16.76 -4.12 18.08
C GLU A 470 -17.30 -4.44 19.47
N LYS A 471 -17.03 -5.64 20.00
CA LYS A 471 -17.39 -6.03 21.38
C LYS A 471 -16.74 -5.15 22.44
N ASN A 472 -15.47 -4.77 22.24
CA ASN A 472 -14.72 -3.94 23.18
C ASN A 472 -15.01 -2.44 22.99
N TYR A 473 -15.07 -1.98 21.73
CA TYR A 473 -15.23 -0.57 21.35
C TYR A 473 -16.21 -0.38 20.18
N PRO A 474 -17.53 -0.48 20.43
CA PRO A 474 -18.54 -0.36 19.38
C PRO A 474 -18.43 0.93 18.56
N TYR A 475 -18.47 0.81 17.23
CA TYR A 475 -18.47 1.92 16.27
C TYR A 475 -17.27 2.88 16.35
N LYS A 476 -16.25 2.55 17.15
CA LYS A 476 -15.13 3.46 17.43
C LYS A 476 -14.15 3.49 16.27
N TYR A 477 -13.76 2.32 15.78
CA TYR A 477 -12.69 2.17 14.79
C TYR A 477 -13.29 1.86 13.41
N ASN A 478 -12.87 2.59 12.38
CA ASN A 478 -13.27 2.32 10.99
C ASN A 478 -12.18 1.63 10.17
N TYR A 479 -11.00 1.44 10.75
CA TYR A 479 -9.89 0.73 10.14
C TYR A 479 -9.41 -0.38 11.07
N VAL A 480 -9.28 -1.60 10.52
CA VAL A 480 -8.67 -2.75 11.17
C VAL A 480 -7.84 -3.45 10.10
N LYS A 481 -6.55 -3.64 10.34
CA LYS A 481 -5.62 -4.28 9.41
C LYS A 481 -4.73 -5.27 10.14
N LYS A 482 -4.63 -6.48 9.58
CA LYS A 482 -3.59 -7.43 9.95
C LYS A 482 -2.25 -6.96 9.38
N TRP A 483 -1.24 -6.77 10.22
CA TRP A 483 0.07 -6.26 9.77
C TRP A 483 1.18 -7.33 9.78
N ASP A 484 0.94 -8.47 10.44
CA ASP A 484 1.76 -9.67 10.35
C ASP A 484 0.89 -10.80 9.76
N GLU A 485 1.27 -11.39 8.64
CA GLU A 485 0.44 -12.42 7.98
C GLU A 485 0.44 -13.74 8.75
N GLU A 486 1.53 -14.07 9.43
CA GLU A 486 1.76 -15.35 10.13
C GLU A 486 1.33 -15.29 11.60
N GLN A 487 1.39 -14.11 12.22
CA GLN A 487 0.97 -13.90 13.61
C GLN A 487 -0.40 -13.23 13.70
N ASP A 488 -1.12 -13.43 14.80
CA ASP A 488 -2.42 -12.80 15.07
C ASP A 488 -2.25 -11.36 15.61
N LEU A 489 -1.49 -10.54 14.86
CA LEU A 489 -1.19 -9.14 15.16
C LEU A 489 -1.93 -8.19 14.21
N TYR A 490 -2.63 -7.23 14.81
CA TYR A 490 -3.50 -6.28 14.11
C TYR A 490 -3.21 -4.86 14.55
N GLU A 491 -3.65 -3.91 13.73
CA GLU A 491 -3.72 -2.50 14.03
C GLU A 491 -5.14 -2.03 13.78
N CYS A 492 -5.67 -1.21 14.69
CA CYS A 492 -6.94 -0.54 14.48
C CYS A 492 -6.82 0.95 14.79
N PHE A 493 -7.55 1.78 14.05
CA PHE A 493 -7.66 3.20 14.36
C PHE A 493 -8.91 3.83 13.75
N ASP A 494 -9.26 5.00 14.26
CA ASP A 494 -10.26 5.89 13.67
C ASP A 494 -9.55 6.90 12.79
N THR A 495 -9.78 6.88 11.47
CA THR A 495 -9.06 7.76 10.53
C THR A 495 -9.41 9.24 10.70
N TYR A 496 -10.49 9.56 11.43
CA TYR A 496 -10.89 10.93 11.73
C TYR A 496 -10.19 11.50 12.97
N SER A 497 -10.27 10.82 14.12
CA SER A 497 -9.64 11.25 15.38
C SER A 497 -8.19 10.80 15.54
N LEU A 498 -7.72 9.90 14.68
CA LEU A 498 -6.40 9.27 14.72
C LEU A 498 -6.10 8.54 16.04
N GLN A 499 -7.15 8.17 16.78
CA GLN A 499 -7.05 7.28 17.94
C GLN A 499 -6.94 5.84 17.47
N GLY A 500 -5.93 5.12 17.95
CA GLY A 500 -5.67 3.74 17.53
C GLY A 500 -4.97 2.89 18.57
N ALA A 501 -4.72 1.64 18.20
CA ALA A 501 -3.97 0.67 18.97
C ALA A 501 -3.41 -0.45 18.09
N ASN A 502 -2.25 -0.99 18.46
CA ASN A 502 -1.90 -2.35 18.07
C ASN A 502 -2.71 -3.34 18.93
N ILE A 503 -3.09 -4.45 18.32
CA ILE A 503 -3.88 -5.50 18.96
C ILE A 503 -3.15 -6.82 18.79
N ILE A 504 -3.02 -7.53 19.90
CA ILE A 504 -2.64 -8.93 19.92
C ILE A 504 -3.93 -9.73 20.10
N LYS A 505 -4.26 -10.58 19.12
CA LYS A 505 -5.44 -11.45 19.18
C LYS A 505 -5.03 -12.82 19.72
N THR A 506 -5.81 -13.29 20.69
CA THR A 506 -5.55 -14.53 21.44
C THR A 506 -6.87 -15.29 21.53
N GLU A 507 -7.05 -16.39 20.79
CA GLU A 507 -8.32 -17.11 20.66
C GLU A 507 -9.57 -16.18 20.57
N ASN A 508 -10.20 -15.86 21.71
CA ASN A 508 -11.38 -15.00 21.86
C ASN A 508 -11.17 -13.73 22.71
N ARG A 509 -9.92 -13.26 22.84
CA ARG A 509 -9.55 -12.06 23.63
C ARG A 509 -8.55 -11.21 22.87
N LEU A 510 -8.59 -9.91 23.16
CA LEU A 510 -7.68 -8.92 22.60
C LEU A 510 -6.88 -8.26 23.72
N ILE A 511 -5.57 -8.20 23.52
CA ILE A 511 -4.66 -7.37 24.31
C ILE A 511 -4.38 -6.11 23.49
N TRP A 512 -4.55 -4.96 24.11
CA TRP A 512 -4.52 -3.66 23.42
C TRP A 512 -3.26 -2.89 23.76
N ILE A 513 -2.69 -2.22 22.78
CA ILE A 513 -1.54 -1.33 22.98
C ILE A 513 -1.95 0.02 22.41
N PHE A 514 -2.53 0.85 23.27
CA PHE A 514 -3.15 2.10 22.87
C PHE A 514 -2.10 3.15 22.53
N TYR A 515 -2.23 3.72 21.34
CA TYR A 515 -1.48 4.91 20.95
C TYR A 515 -1.90 6.11 21.77
N PRO A 516 -1.00 7.10 21.97
CA PRO A 516 -1.39 8.34 22.62
C PRO A 516 -2.48 9.04 21.79
N PRO A 517 -3.52 9.62 22.43
CA PRO A 517 -4.53 10.36 21.71
C PRO A 517 -3.91 11.63 21.10
N GLN A 518 -4.08 11.84 19.80
CA GLN A 518 -3.47 12.99 19.10
C GLN A 518 -4.11 14.35 19.45
N HIS A 519 -5.20 14.38 20.21
CA HIS A 519 -5.89 15.61 20.55
C HIS A 519 -5.17 16.36 21.69
N GLN A 520 -4.54 17.48 21.32
CA GLN A 520 -3.92 18.53 22.14
C GLN A 520 -2.41 18.34 22.40
N ASN A 521 -1.60 19.19 21.73
CA ASN A 521 -0.20 19.51 22.06
C ASN A 521 0.82 18.35 22.03
N LEU A 522 0.53 17.23 21.37
CA LEU A 522 1.51 16.17 21.13
C LEU A 522 2.30 16.46 19.85
N ASP A 523 3.63 16.35 19.92
CA ASP A 523 4.48 16.44 18.75
C ASP A 523 4.21 15.29 17.76
N LEU A 524 4.28 15.58 16.46
CA LEU A 524 3.99 14.59 15.42
C LEU A 524 4.99 13.44 15.45
N ASP A 525 6.24 13.70 15.85
CA ASP A 525 7.29 12.69 15.90
C ASP A 525 7.09 11.74 17.10
N ASP A 526 6.67 12.24 18.27
CA ASP A 526 6.26 11.41 19.42
C ASP A 526 5.11 10.46 19.09
N PHE A 527 4.08 10.94 18.37
CA PHE A 527 2.95 10.13 17.94
C PHE A 527 3.39 9.06 16.94
N ARG A 528 4.20 9.44 15.94
CA ARG A 528 4.76 8.50 14.95
C ARG A 528 5.62 7.45 15.62
N PHE A 529 6.43 7.84 16.60
CA PHE A 529 7.28 6.94 17.35
C PHE A 529 6.47 5.89 18.11
N ALA A 530 5.40 6.29 18.80
CA ALA A 530 4.49 5.33 19.44
C ALA A 530 3.87 4.36 18.42
N MET A 531 3.40 4.87 17.29
CA MET A 531 2.68 4.07 16.29
C MET A 531 3.60 3.14 15.49
N GLN A 532 4.83 3.56 15.19
CA GLN A 532 5.74 2.85 14.29
C GLN A 532 6.78 2.00 15.01
N VAL A 533 7.12 2.36 16.26
CA VAL A 533 8.18 1.69 17.03
C VAL A 533 7.58 1.06 18.27
N VAL A 534 7.17 1.86 19.26
CA VAL A 534 6.88 1.37 20.62
C VAL A 534 5.69 0.41 20.62
N GLY A 535 4.60 0.76 19.94
CA GLY A 535 3.40 -0.06 19.82
C GLY A 535 3.66 -1.42 19.16
N PRO A 536 4.20 -1.44 17.92
CA PRO A 536 4.57 -2.68 17.24
C PRO A 536 5.59 -3.52 18.02
N MET A 537 6.58 -2.88 18.67
CA MET A 537 7.56 -3.54 19.53
C MET A 537 6.89 -4.30 20.67
N TYR A 538 6.06 -3.64 21.48
CA TYR A 538 5.34 -4.31 22.54
C TYR A 538 4.41 -5.40 21.98
N ALA A 539 3.76 -5.18 20.83
CA ALA A 539 2.84 -6.16 20.25
C ALA A 539 3.54 -7.47 19.87
N ASP A 540 4.65 -7.38 19.14
CA ASP A 540 5.45 -8.52 18.70
C ASP A 540 6.06 -9.26 19.90
N TYR A 541 6.71 -8.55 20.81
CA TYR A 541 7.35 -9.17 21.96
C TYR A 541 6.36 -9.78 22.95
N LEU A 542 5.28 -9.08 23.29
CA LEU A 542 4.26 -9.63 24.18
C LEU A 542 3.58 -10.85 23.60
N GLN A 543 3.38 -10.91 22.28
CA GLN A 543 2.82 -12.10 21.63
C GLN A 543 3.74 -13.32 21.81
N ARG A 544 5.06 -13.15 21.70
CA ARG A 544 6.04 -14.22 21.93
C ARG A 544 6.06 -14.70 23.37
N ILE A 545 6.03 -13.77 24.32
CA ILE A 545 6.10 -14.08 25.76
C ILE A 545 4.74 -14.26 26.41
N LEU A 546 3.66 -14.31 25.65
CA LEU A 546 2.32 -14.28 26.21
C LEU A 546 2.03 -15.51 27.09
N ASN A 547 2.42 -16.70 26.62
CA ASN A 547 2.24 -17.94 27.37
C ASN A 547 2.99 -17.91 28.71
N PRO A 548 4.32 -17.67 28.74
CA PRO A 548 5.03 -17.59 30.02
C PRO A 548 4.58 -16.40 30.88
N LEU A 549 4.17 -15.27 30.29
CA LEU A 549 3.57 -14.16 31.03
C LEU A 549 2.24 -14.59 31.69
N ASN A 550 1.40 -15.35 30.99
CA ASN A 550 0.15 -15.87 31.54
C ASN A 550 0.40 -16.88 32.67
N GLU A 551 1.46 -17.68 32.60
CA GLU A 551 1.88 -18.57 33.69
C GLU A 551 2.27 -17.79 34.94
N ILE A 552 3.07 -16.72 34.77
CA ILE A 552 3.40 -15.79 35.85
C ILE A 552 2.14 -15.17 36.45
N LEU A 553 1.23 -14.63 35.61
CA LEU A 553 0.01 -14.00 36.11
C LEU A 553 -0.93 -14.99 36.81
N ALA A 554 -0.99 -16.24 36.34
CA ALA A 554 -1.76 -17.31 36.96
C ALA A 554 -1.25 -17.64 38.38
N SER A 555 0.04 -17.44 38.65
CA SER A 555 0.61 -17.61 40.00
C SER A 555 0.13 -16.54 41.00
N TYR A 556 -0.29 -15.36 40.53
CA TYR A 556 -0.68 -14.24 41.38
C TYR A 556 -2.20 -14.03 41.53
N SER A 557 -3.06 -14.41 40.57
CA SER A 557 -4.51 -14.73 40.72
C SER A 557 -5.25 -14.88 39.35
N ARG A 558 -6.60 -14.71 39.29
CA ARG A 558 -7.47 -14.74 38.09
C ARG A 558 -7.41 -13.48 37.20
N TYR A 559 -6.44 -12.58 37.39
CA TYR A 559 -6.37 -11.32 36.62
C TYR A 559 -6.13 -11.59 35.13
N LYS A 560 -6.71 -10.73 34.28
CA LYS A 560 -6.51 -10.83 32.83
C LYS A 560 -5.75 -9.60 32.35
N PHE A 561 -4.66 -9.81 31.64
CA PHE A 561 -3.93 -8.73 31.00
C PHE A 561 -4.80 -8.11 29.91
N HIS A 562 -5.06 -6.80 30.03
CA HIS A 562 -5.88 -6.06 29.09
C HIS A 562 -5.06 -5.33 28.05
N GLY A 563 -3.91 -4.77 28.45
CA GLY A 563 -3.12 -3.98 27.54
C GLY A 563 -2.23 -2.91 28.18
N LEU A 564 -1.60 -2.15 27.30
CA LEU A 564 -0.71 -1.03 27.60
C LEU A 564 -1.28 0.27 27.04
N TYR A 565 -1.00 1.37 27.72
CA TYR A 565 -1.26 2.73 27.23
C TYR A 565 0.08 3.43 27.06
N LEU A 566 0.38 3.87 25.84
CA LEU A 566 1.60 4.61 25.53
C LEU A 566 1.38 6.10 25.83
N ILE A 567 2.21 6.67 26.70
CA ILE A 567 2.08 8.04 27.19
C ILE A 567 3.41 8.79 27.04
N PRO A 568 3.59 9.60 25.99
CA PRO A 568 4.75 10.46 25.85
C PRO A 568 4.75 11.56 26.91
N ILE A 569 5.91 11.91 27.48
CA ILE A 569 5.98 12.91 28.56
C ILE A 569 5.56 14.30 28.12
N GLN A 570 5.78 14.66 26.86
CA GLN A 570 5.29 15.92 26.29
C GLN A 570 3.78 16.08 26.47
N MET A 571 3.02 14.98 26.41
CA MET A 571 1.58 14.97 26.69
C MET A 571 1.29 15.24 28.17
N CYS A 572 2.05 14.64 29.09
CA CYS A 572 1.86 14.82 30.54
C CYS A 572 2.01 16.28 30.98
N LYS A 573 2.89 17.06 30.34
CA LYS A 573 3.10 18.48 30.64
C LYS A 573 1.86 19.35 30.32
N ASN A 574 0.98 18.86 29.45
CA ASN A 574 -0.10 19.64 28.84
C ASN A 574 -1.52 19.13 29.17
N ASP A 575 -1.66 17.94 29.78
CA ASP A 575 -2.96 17.32 30.11
C ASP A 575 -3.18 17.18 31.63
N PRO A 576 -4.15 17.91 32.23
CA PRO A 576 -4.48 17.83 33.66
C PRO A 576 -4.87 16.41 34.14
N LYS A 577 -5.33 15.52 33.25
CA LYS A 577 -5.76 14.17 33.61
C LYS A 577 -4.60 13.25 34.00
N VAL A 578 -3.38 13.58 33.60
CA VAL A 578 -2.17 12.77 33.85
C VAL A 578 -1.34 13.31 35.03
N GLU A 579 -1.76 14.44 35.62
CA GLU A 579 -1.10 15.07 36.78
C GLU A 579 -1.03 14.13 38.00
N ASN A 580 -2.00 13.23 38.16
CA ASN A 580 -2.00 12.24 39.24
C ASN A 580 -0.84 11.23 39.16
N PHE A 581 -0.14 11.16 38.02
CA PHE A 581 1.03 10.30 37.82
C PHE A 581 2.34 11.08 37.78
N LYS A 582 2.34 12.35 38.23
CA LYS A 582 3.51 13.25 38.18
C LYS A 582 4.76 12.68 38.81
N GLU A 583 4.64 12.06 39.98
CA GLU A 583 5.77 11.43 40.65
C GLU A 583 6.37 10.25 39.87
N ILE A 584 5.61 9.67 38.93
CA ILE A 584 6.04 8.54 38.10
C ILE A 584 6.73 9.06 36.84
N TRP A 585 6.10 9.97 36.09
CA TRP A 585 6.68 10.45 34.83
C TRP A 585 7.85 11.43 35.04
N LEU A 586 7.97 12.09 36.20
CA LEU A 586 9.17 12.86 36.56
C LEU A 586 10.43 12.00 36.74
N LYS A 587 10.28 10.69 36.90
CA LYS A 587 11.43 9.77 37.01
C LYS A 587 12.03 9.44 35.65
N VAL A 588 11.34 9.71 34.54
CA VAL A 588 11.89 9.43 33.21
C VAL A 588 13.04 10.38 32.95
N ASN A 589 14.19 9.80 32.65
CA ASN A 589 15.45 10.50 32.44
C ASN A 589 16.34 9.68 31.48
N LEU A 590 17.57 10.10 31.23
CA LEU A 590 18.46 9.39 30.29
C LEU A 590 18.79 7.95 30.73
N ASP A 591 18.92 7.70 32.03
CA ASP A 591 19.13 6.35 32.57
C ASP A 591 17.84 5.52 32.54
N ASP A 592 16.67 6.15 32.63
CA ASP A 592 15.35 5.48 32.60
C ASP A 592 14.40 6.13 31.58
N PRO A 593 14.62 5.97 30.25
CA PRO A 593 13.85 6.67 29.22
C PRO A 593 12.44 6.10 29.01
N ILE A 594 12.18 4.90 29.52
CA ILE A 594 10.84 4.33 29.67
C ILE A 594 10.63 3.89 31.12
N ILE A 595 9.47 4.25 31.66
CA ILE A 595 8.98 3.79 32.95
C ILE A 595 7.60 3.19 32.75
N VAL A 596 7.43 1.97 33.25
CA VAL A 596 6.16 1.26 33.18
C VAL A 596 5.53 1.20 34.56
N LYS A 597 4.25 1.55 34.66
CA LYS A 597 3.45 1.36 35.88
C LYS A 597 2.23 0.49 35.62
N SER A 598 2.20 -0.68 36.25
CA SER A 598 1.07 -1.62 36.20
C SER A 598 0.12 -1.42 37.38
N PHE A 599 -1.18 -1.58 37.12
CA PHE A 599 -2.23 -1.60 38.16
C PHE A 599 -3.41 -2.47 37.72
N ILE A 600 -4.23 -2.86 38.70
CA ILE A 600 -5.49 -3.55 38.46
C ILE A 600 -6.63 -2.55 38.56
N ASN A 601 -7.46 -2.49 37.52
CA ASN A 601 -8.66 -1.66 37.55
C ASN A 601 -9.82 -2.35 38.30
N SER A 602 -10.92 -1.62 38.48
CA SER A 602 -12.15 -2.11 39.14
C SER A 602 -12.78 -3.34 38.49
N ASN A 603 -12.41 -3.69 37.25
CA ASN A 603 -12.89 -4.87 36.52
C ASN A 603 -11.90 -6.04 36.54
N PHE A 604 -10.94 -6.07 37.49
CA PHE A 604 -9.90 -7.10 37.61
C PHE A 604 -9.03 -7.26 36.35
N LYS A 605 -8.90 -6.18 35.57
CA LYS A 605 -8.01 -6.14 34.40
C LYS A 605 -6.69 -5.51 34.78
N LEU A 606 -5.59 -6.19 34.43
CA LEU A 606 -4.25 -5.64 34.54
C LEU A 606 -4.01 -4.68 33.36
N ILE A 607 -3.71 -3.42 33.69
CA ILE A 607 -3.39 -2.34 32.76
C ILE A 607 -1.99 -1.85 33.10
N SER A 608 -1.19 -1.54 32.07
CA SER A 608 0.11 -0.89 32.26
C SER A 608 0.16 0.45 31.53
N LEU A 609 0.66 1.48 32.19
CA LEU A 609 0.98 2.76 31.58
C LEU A 609 2.46 2.78 31.26
N VAL A 610 2.80 3.10 30.02
CA VAL A 610 4.18 3.20 29.54
C VAL A 610 4.47 4.68 29.33
N PHE A 611 5.18 5.28 30.29
CA PHE A 611 5.68 6.64 30.17
C PHE A 611 7.01 6.61 29.42
N TYR A 612 7.15 7.42 28.38
CA TYR A 612 8.35 7.44 27.55
C TYR A 612 8.70 8.84 27.06
N ASP A 613 9.96 9.04 26.73
CA ASP A 613 10.45 10.22 26.03
C ASP A 613 11.26 9.78 24.81
N PHE A 614 10.87 10.25 23.63
CA PHE A 614 11.49 9.85 22.37
C PHE A 614 12.97 10.25 22.31
N GLU A 615 13.31 11.49 22.69
CA GLU A 615 14.67 12.02 22.61
C GLU A 615 15.61 11.26 23.55
N LEU A 616 15.19 11.07 24.80
CA LEU A 616 15.98 10.32 25.79
C LEU A 616 16.14 8.85 25.42
N TRP A 617 15.12 8.24 24.81
CA TRP A 617 15.20 6.86 24.33
C TRP A 617 16.24 6.73 23.21
N CYS A 618 16.18 7.61 22.21
CA CYS A 618 17.14 7.66 21.11
C CYS A 618 18.57 7.91 21.63
N GLU A 619 18.75 8.79 22.62
CA GLU A 619 20.05 9.08 23.20
C GLU A 619 20.63 7.87 23.97
N LYS A 620 19.84 7.21 24.82
CA LYS A 620 20.29 6.04 25.60
C LYS A 620 20.73 4.87 24.71
N PHE A 621 19.96 4.60 23.66
CA PHE A 621 20.17 3.42 22.80
C PHE A 621 20.91 3.74 21.49
N LYS A 622 21.49 4.96 21.37
CA LYS A 622 22.22 5.41 20.17
C LYS A 622 23.32 4.43 19.70
N ASN A 623 23.98 3.76 20.65
CA ASN A 623 25.09 2.82 20.43
C ASN A 623 24.80 1.41 20.95
N SER A 624 23.53 1.05 21.20
CA SER A 624 23.21 -0.24 21.80
C SER A 624 23.46 -1.40 20.84
N GLN A 625 23.77 -2.58 21.39
CA GLN A 625 23.85 -3.81 20.60
C GLN A 625 22.42 -4.35 20.37
N LYS A 626 22.30 -5.38 19.53
CA LYS A 626 21.00 -5.92 19.08
C LYS A 626 20.08 -6.24 20.25
N ASN A 627 18.88 -5.65 20.21
CA ASN A 627 17.73 -5.92 21.07
C ASN A 627 17.84 -5.39 22.52
N ASP A 628 18.86 -4.59 22.85
CA ASP A 628 19.04 -4.06 24.21
C ASP A 628 17.87 -3.14 24.62
N ASN A 629 17.36 -2.34 23.68
CA ASN A 629 16.22 -1.44 23.83
C ASN A 629 14.90 -2.20 24.11
N CYS A 630 14.56 -3.26 23.36
CA CYS A 630 13.32 -4.00 23.57
C CYS A 630 13.44 -4.88 24.82
N LYS A 631 14.59 -5.53 25.06
CA LYS A 631 14.88 -6.21 26.34
C LYS A 631 14.68 -5.25 27.51
N TYR A 632 15.20 -4.02 27.41
CA TYR A 632 15.00 -2.99 28.42
C TYR A 632 13.52 -2.63 28.63
N ALA A 633 12.77 -2.29 27.56
CA ALA A 633 11.34 -1.96 27.65
C ALA A 633 10.51 -3.09 28.28
N ILE A 634 10.70 -4.33 27.82
CA ILE A 634 9.98 -5.48 28.35
C ILE A 634 10.41 -5.75 29.80
N SER A 635 11.68 -5.51 30.16
CA SER A 635 12.14 -5.65 31.54
C SER A 635 11.44 -4.68 32.47
N GLN A 636 11.26 -3.42 32.04
CA GLN A 636 10.52 -2.42 32.80
C GLN A 636 9.06 -2.82 32.99
N PHE A 637 8.45 -3.41 31.96
CA PHE A 637 7.09 -3.96 32.06
C PHE A 637 6.98 -5.14 33.03
N LEU A 638 7.87 -6.13 32.93
CA LEU A 638 7.89 -7.29 33.82
C LEU A 638 8.16 -6.88 35.27
N ARG A 639 9.13 -5.99 35.50
CA ARG A 639 9.41 -5.42 36.83
C ARG A 639 8.19 -4.74 37.41
N SER A 640 7.44 -3.98 36.60
CA SER A 640 6.21 -3.31 37.04
C SER A 640 5.13 -4.29 37.50
N ILE A 641 5.02 -5.45 36.86
CA ILE A 641 4.12 -6.53 37.27
C ILE A 641 4.60 -7.17 38.58
N ILE A 642 5.90 -7.44 38.72
CA ILE A 642 6.49 -7.97 39.96
C ILE A 642 6.25 -6.98 41.11
N ASP A 643 6.49 -5.68 40.91
CA ASP A 643 6.25 -4.64 41.91
C ASP A 643 4.78 -4.57 42.37
N LEU A 644 3.84 -4.89 41.48
CA LEU A 644 2.41 -4.89 41.79
C LEU A 644 2.02 -6.05 42.72
N PHE A 645 2.64 -7.22 42.57
CA PHE A 645 2.26 -8.45 43.28
C PHE A 645 3.22 -8.85 44.40
N GLU A 646 4.48 -8.46 44.30
CA GLU A 646 5.59 -8.85 45.17
C GLU A 646 6.38 -7.61 45.63
N ALA A 647 5.65 -6.56 46.06
CA ALA A 647 6.23 -5.27 46.46
C ALA A 647 7.31 -5.39 47.57
N GLU A 648 7.27 -6.46 48.37
CA GLU A 648 8.16 -6.71 49.51
C GLU A 648 9.54 -7.28 49.11
N LEU A 649 9.71 -7.77 47.88
CA LEU A 649 11.00 -8.32 47.42
C LEU A 649 12.08 -7.23 47.37
N VAL A 650 13.32 -7.64 47.62
CA VAL A 650 14.48 -6.73 47.51
C VAL A 650 14.85 -6.55 46.04
N GLU A 651 15.40 -5.39 45.66
CA GLU A 651 15.67 -5.02 44.26
C GLU A 651 16.55 -6.04 43.50
N GLN A 652 17.48 -6.69 44.20
CA GLN A 652 18.34 -7.74 43.65
C GLN A 652 17.53 -8.99 43.23
N GLU A 653 16.52 -9.37 44.01
CA GLU A 653 15.67 -10.54 43.72
C GLU A 653 14.74 -10.27 42.53
N LYS A 654 14.20 -9.04 42.44
CA LYS A 654 13.39 -8.59 41.30
C LYS A 654 14.19 -8.60 40.00
N THR A 655 15.43 -8.13 40.07
CA THR A 655 16.36 -8.12 38.93
C THR A 655 16.67 -9.56 38.48
N PHE A 656 17.01 -10.45 39.43
CA PHE A 656 17.30 -11.85 39.14
C PHE A 656 16.12 -12.57 38.46
N LYS A 657 14.89 -12.42 38.98
CA LYS A 657 13.68 -13.01 38.36
C LYS A 657 13.45 -12.51 36.94
N THR A 658 13.70 -11.21 36.70
CA THR A 658 13.54 -10.62 35.37
C THR A 658 14.60 -11.18 34.41
N GLU A 659 15.87 -11.23 34.81
CA GLU A 659 16.97 -11.78 34.00
C GLU A 659 16.78 -13.28 33.70
N GLU A 660 16.31 -14.05 34.67
CA GLU A 660 15.98 -15.47 34.48
C GLU A 660 14.87 -15.65 33.43
N PHE A 661 13.82 -14.82 33.49
CA PHE A 661 12.75 -14.82 32.49
C PHE A 661 13.29 -14.55 31.08
N PHE A 662 14.15 -13.54 30.93
CA PHE A 662 14.78 -13.24 29.65
C PHE A 662 15.63 -14.41 29.15
N ARG A 663 16.47 -15.00 29.99
CA ARG A 663 17.31 -16.15 29.62
C ARG A 663 16.49 -17.35 29.13
N MET A 664 15.29 -17.54 29.67
CA MET A 664 14.42 -18.66 29.31
C MET A 664 13.56 -18.42 28.06
N HIS A 665 13.17 -17.17 27.80
CA HIS A 665 12.12 -16.87 26.81
C HIS A 665 12.55 -15.92 25.69
N PHE A 666 13.73 -15.29 25.79
CA PHE A 666 14.31 -14.45 24.74
C PHE A 666 15.59 -15.07 24.21
N LYS A 667 15.70 -15.21 22.89
CA LYS A 667 16.95 -15.63 22.23
C LYS A 667 17.80 -14.43 21.87
N ASP A 668 19.12 -14.62 21.87
CA ASP A 668 20.04 -13.63 21.32
C ASP A 668 19.88 -13.57 19.79
N GLY A 669 19.87 -12.36 19.23
CA GLY A 669 19.62 -12.10 17.81
C GLY A 669 18.15 -11.97 17.39
N GLU A 670 17.22 -11.84 18.35
CA GLU A 670 15.82 -11.52 18.06
C GLU A 670 15.58 -10.07 17.59
N LYS A 671 14.37 -9.85 17.04
CA LYS A 671 14.00 -8.66 16.29
C LYS A 671 14.17 -7.34 17.03
N ASP A 672 14.99 -6.44 16.52
CA ASP A 672 15.23 -5.15 17.15
C ASP A 672 14.31 -4.07 16.56
N TYR A 673 13.69 -3.27 17.43
CA TYR A 673 12.93 -2.08 17.06
C TYR A 673 13.83 -0.85 17.24
N LEU A 674 14.87 -0.78 16.40
CA LEU A 674 15.87 0.27 16.45
C LEU A 674 15.26 1.66 16.24
N THR A 675 15.69 2.58 17.09
CA THR A 675 15.26 3.99 17.14
C THR A 675 16.43 4.87 16.78
N ILE A 676 17.14 4.50 15.73
CA ILE A 676 18.28 5.30 15.31
C ILE A 676 17.65 6.49 14.57
N GLU A 677 17.67 7.67 15.20
CA GLU A 677 17.83 8.91 14.43
C GLU A 677 19.19 8.81 13.75
N THR A 678 19.23 8.09 12.63
CA THR A 678 20.44 8.02 11.83
C THR A 678 20.68 9.44 11.37
N PRO A 679 21.82 10.07 11.69
CA PRO A 679 22.12 11.40 11.20
C PRO A 679 22.06 11.37 9.68
N ALA A 680 20.92 11.78 9.14
CA ALA A 680 20.72 11.78 7.72
C ALA A 680 21.58 12.89 7.14
N TRP A 681 22.30 12.57 6.07
CA TRP A 681 23.08 13.56 5.34
C TRP A 681 22.20 14.74 4.93
N ASN A 682 20.94 14.44 4.59
CA ASN A 682 19.89 15.43 4.40
C ASN A 682 19.24 15.84 5.74
N PRO A 683 19.48 17.07 6.21
CA PRO A 683 19.01 17.54 7.51
C PRO A 683 17.50 17.83 7.55
N GLN A 684 16.80 17.73 6.42
CA GLN A 684 15.36 18.00 6.31
C GLN A 684 14.54 16.74 5.99
N ILE A 685 15.18 15.57 5.83
CA ILE A 685 14.51 14.34 5.38
C ILE A 685 13.35 13.93 6.28
N SER A 686 13.40 14.20 7.60
CA SER A 686 12.33 13.88 8.55
C SER A 686 11.02 14.66 8.26
N LYS A 687 11.14 15.84 7.64
CA LYS A 687 10.01 16.71 7.29
C LYS A 687 9.34 16.34 5.96
N TYR A 688 9.93 15.42 5.19
CA TYR A 688 9.43 15.08 3.86
C TYR A 688 8.07 14.36 3.96
N PRO A 689 7.05 14.82 3.21
CA PRO A 689 5.79 14.09 3.08
C PRO A 689 5.98 12.74 2.37
N PRO A 690 4.97 11.84 2.41
CA PRO A 690 4.99 10.65 1.57
C PRO A 690 4.91 11.02 0.07
N TYR A 691 5.56 10.22 -0.78
CA TYR A 691 5.46 10.33 -2.23
C TYR A 691 4.09 9.85 -2.74
N GLN A 692 3.68 10.34 -3.92
CA GLN A 692 2.46 9.89 -4.59
C GLN A 692 2.62 8.50 -5.21
N LYS A 693 1.74 7.56 -4.84
CA LYS A 693 1.68 6.24 -5.51
C LYS A 693 0.95 6.34 -6.84
N THR A 694 1.37 5.55 -7.82
CA THR A 694 0.64 5.40 -9.08
C THR A 694 -0.68 4.67 -8.82
N HIS A 695 -1.80 5.24 -9.25
CA HIS A 695 -3.09 4.56 -9.16
C HIS A 695 -3.23 3.52 -10.27
N GLN A 696 -3.89 2.41 -9.95
CA GLN A 696 -4.09 1.34 -10.92
C GLN A 696 -4.95 1.80 -12.11
N GLY A 697 -5.95 2.64 -11.85
CA GLY A 697 -6.77 3.25 -12.90
C GLY A 697 -5.98 4.08 -13.91
N ASP A 698 -4.86 4.71 -13.51
CA ASP A 698 -4.00 5.45 -14.46
C ASP A 698 -3.29 4.50 -15.42
N GLN A 699 -2.79 3.37 -14.91
CA GLN A 699 -2.13 2.35 -15.72
C GLN A 699 -3.11 1.73 -16.72
N GLU A 700 -4.32 1.40 -16.26
CA GLU A 700 -5.38 0.86 -17.11
C GLU A 700 -5.85 1.86 -18.17
N MET A 701 -5.85 3.17 -17.87
CA MET A 701 -6.15 4.21 -18.87
C MET A 701 -5.10 4.23 -19.99
N VAL A 702 -3.81 4.07 -19.68
CA VAL A 702 -2.75 3.96 -20.69
C VAL A 702 -2.94 2.68 -21.52
N ILE A 703 -3.25 1.55 -20.88
CA ILE A 703 -3.53 0.28 -21.58
C ILE A 703 -4.73 0.42 -22.51
N LYS A 704 -5.81 1.09 -22.09
CA LYS A 704 -6.97 1.42 -22.93
C LYS A 704 -6.58 2.21 -24.17
N HIS A 705 -5.69 3.19 -24.05
CA HIS A 705 -5.17 3.93 -25.21
C HIS A 705 -4.44 3.02 -26.19
N VAL A 706 -3.63 2.07 -25.71
CA VAL A 706 -2.94 1.09 -26.56
C VAL A 706 -3.93 0.16 -27.26
N LYS A 707 -4.94 -0.35 -26.54
CA LYS A 707 -6.02 -1.17 -27.11
C LYS A 707 -6.79 -0.43 -28.20
N ALA A 708 -7.14 0.84 -27.96
CA ALA A 708 -7.81 1.70 -28.93
C ALA A 708 -6.93 1.91 -30.17
N TYR A 709 -5.63 2.14 -29.98
CA TYR A 709 -4.66 2.26 -31.08
C TYR A 709 -4.60 0.98 -31.93
N PHE A 710 -4.51 -0.20 -31.30
CA PHE A 710 -4.52 -1.46 -32.04
C PHE A 710 -5.81 -1.69 -32.82
N ARG A 711 -6.95 -1.32 -32.24
CA ARG A 711 -8.26 -1.38 -32.90
C ARG A 711 -8.33 -0.45 -34.11
N GLU A 712 -7.85 0.78 -33.99
CA GLU A 712 -7.82 1.76 -35.08
C GLU A 712 -6.89 1.32 -36.22
N LYS A 713 -5.75 0.71 -35.87
CA LYS A 713 -4.77 0.22 -36.86
C LYS A 713 -5.04 -1.20 -37.36
N SER A 714 -6.14 -1.83 -36.95
CA SER A 714 -6.54 -3.19 -37.35
C SER A 714 -5.42 -4.22 -37.20
N ILE A 715 -4.69 -4.17 -36.08
CA ILE A 715 -3.59 -5.10 -35.80
C ILE A 715 -4.15 -6.52 -35.63
N GLU A 716 -3.54 -7.52 -36.26
CA GLU A 716 -4.04 -8.90 -36.22
C GLU A 716 -4.02 -9.49 -34.79
N LYS A 717 -5.01 -10.31 -34.48
CA LYS A 717 -5.10 -10.99 -33.18
C LYS A 717 -4.38 -12.34 -33.25
N ARG A 718 -3.10 -12.32 -32.93
CA ARG A 718 -2.26 -13.52 -32.89
C ARG A 718 -1.05 -13.28 -32.00
N GLU A 719 -0.26 -14.33 -31.85
CA GLU A 719 1.09 -14.23 -31.37
C GLU A 719 2.02 -13.74 -32.49
N TYR A 720 2.94 -12.85 -32.12
CA TYR A 720 3.87 -12.20 -33.03
C TYR A 720 5.28 -12.73 -32.81
N SER A 721 6.01 -12.94 -33.90
CA SER A 721 7.45 -13.27 -33.83
C SER A 721 8.26 -12.14 -33.16
N PRO A 722 9.50 -12.38 -32.72
CA PRO A 722 10.33 -11.34 -32.09
C PRO A 722 10.47 -10.05 -32.93
N GLU A 723 10.69 -10.17 -34.24
CA GLU A 723 10.87 -9.00 -35.13
C GLU A 723 9.56 -8.25 -35.37
N GLU A 724 8.44 -8.95 -35.43
CA GLU A 724 7.11 -8.33 -35.52
C GLU A 724 6.74 -7.63 -34.21
N SER A 725 6.99 -8.28 -33.07
CA SER A 725 6.77 -7.73 -31.72
C SER A 725 7.56 -6.44 -31.52
N LYS A 726 8.84 -6.41 -31.93
CA LYS A 726 9.67 -5.21 -31.95
C LYS A 726 9.05 -4.06 -32.77
N ASN A 727 8.51 -4.35 -33.95
CA ASN A 727 7.86 -3.33 -34.77
C ASN A 727 6.61 -2.76 -34.08
N ILE A 728 5.82 -3.63 -33.44
CA ILE A 728 4.65 -3.21 -32.66
C ILE A 728 5.07 -2.35 -31.47
N TYR A 729 6.07 -2.76 -30.68
CA TYR A 729 6.59 -1.97 -29.56
C TYR A 729 7.02 -0.56 -30.00
N ASN A 730 7.76 -0.45 -31.10
CA ASN A 730 8.19 0.86 -31.62
C ASN A 730 7.01 1.75 -32.07
N LYS A 731 5.96 1.15 -32.66
CA LYS A 731 4.75 1.87 -33.05
C LYS A 731 3.96 2.37 -31.83
N VAL A 732 3.78 1.51 -30.82
CA VAL A 732 3.10 1.86 -29.56
C VAL A 732 3.88 2.95 -28.82
N TYR A 733 5.21 2.82 -28.75
CA TYR A 733 6.07 3.82 -28.13
C TYR A 733 5.87 5.20 -28.75
N ARG A 734 5.93 5.30 -30.08
CA ARG A 734 5.69 6.58 -30.79
C ARG A 734 4.31 7.16 -30.50
N PHE A 735 3.27 6.33 -30.54
CA PHE A 735 1.91 6.76 -30.23
C PHE A 735 1.78 7.33 -28.81
N LEU A 736 2.30 6.62 -27.81
CA LEU A 736 2.24 7.07 -26.42
C LEU A 736 3.16 8.27 -26.15
N TYR A 737 4.30 8.36 -26.85
CA TYR A 737 5.22 9.50 -26.73
C TYR A 737 4.58 10.79 -27.26
N GLU A 738 3.84 10.73 -28.37
CA GLU A 738 3.11 11.91 -28.86
C GLU A 738 1.99 12.32 -27.89
N LYS A 739 1.29 11.37 -27.28
CA LYS A 739 0.33 11.68 -26.20
C LYS A 739 1.00 12.36 -25.00
N LEU A 740 2.16 11.87 -24.58
CA LEU A 740 2.95 12.49 -23.51
C LEU A 740 3.36 13.92 -23.90
N ARG A 741 3.80 14.13 -25.15
CA ARG A 741 4.18 15.43 -25.70
C ARG A 741 3.03 16.42 -25.67
N GLU A 742 1.86 16.03 -26.19
CA GLU A 742 0.65 16.87 -26.18
C GLU A 742 0.30 17.29 -24.75
N GLU A 743 0.36 16.34 -23.82
CA GLU A 743 -0.10 16.60 -22.45
C GLU A 743 0.88 17.46 -21.66
N ILE A 744 2.20 17.21 -21.74
CA ILE A 744 3.24 18.08 -21.16
C ILE A 744 3.10 19.53 -21.67
N SER A 745 2.85 19.71 -22.97
CA SER A 745 2.79 21.04 -23.60
C SER A 745 1.66 21.92 -23.04
N SER A 746 0.65 21.33 -22.39
CA SER A 746 -0.50 22.03 -21.82
C SER A 746 -0.23 22.68 -20.46
N TYR A 747 0.81 22.24 -19.75
CA TYR A 747 1.12 22.69 -18.38
C TYR A 747 2.13 23.85 -18.32
N ASP A 748 2.14 24.51 -17.16
CA ASP A 748 3.15 25.51 -16.79
C ASP A 748 4.32 24.90 -16.00
N LEU A 749 5.21 25.75 -15.47
CA LEU A 749 6.40 25.36 -14.70
C LEU A 749 6.09 24.47 -13.47
N ASN A 750 4.87 24.52 -12.94
CA ASN A 750 4.50 23.72 -11.77
C ASN A 750 4.60 22.22 -12.05
N LEU A 751 4.43 21.78 -13.32
CA LEU A 751 4.66 20.38 -13.70
C LEU A 751 6.10 19.93 -13.40
N LEU A 752 7.09 20.73 -13.81
CA LEU A 752 8.50 20.42 -13.55
C LEU A 752 8.81 20.40 -12.05
N LEU A 753 8.30 21.39 -11.30
CA LEU A 753 8.51 21.49 -9.85
C LEU A 753 7.87 20.31 -9.11
N LYS A 754 6.63 19.95 -9.46
CA LYS A 754 5.93 18.78 -8.90
C LYS A 754 6.67 17.48 -9.23
N ALA A 755 7.07 17.28 -10.49
CA ALA A 755 7.78 16.07 -10.90
C ALA A 755 9.12 15.92 -10.17
N TYR A 756 9.89 17.01 -10.01
CA TYR A 756 11.14 16.98 -9.27
C TYR A 756 10.90 16.74 -7.77
N ALA A 757 9.86 17.36 -7.18
CA ALA A 757 9.48 17.12 -5.79
C ALA A 757 9.18 15.65 -5.54
N GLU A 758 8.38 15.02 -6.39
CA GLU A 758 8.07 13.60 -6.28
C GLU A 758 9.32 12.72 -6.44
N LEU A 759 10.24 13.06 -7.35
CA LEU A 759 11.51 12.33 -7.46
C LEU A 759 12.33 12.38 -6.17
N GLU A 760 12.43 13.56 -5.56
CA GLU A 760 13.13 13.78 -4.29
C GLU A 760 12.47 12.99 -3.15
N LEU A 761 11.13 12.93 -3.10
CA LEU A 761 10.40 12.11 -2.12
C LEU A 761 10.61 10.60 -2.34
N ILE A 762 10.67 10.15 -3.60
CA ILE A 762 10.94 8.75 -3.95
C ILE A 762 12.37 8.35 -3.53
N GLU A 763 13.36 9.21 -3.77
CA GLU A 763 14.74 8.93 -3.34
C GLU A 763 14.89 8.95 -1.82
N ALA A 764 14.19 9.84 -1.10
CA ALA A 764 14.12 9.79 0.35
C ALA A 764 13.51 8.48 0.85
N ARG A 765 12.47 7.95 0.18
CA ARG A 765 11.92 6.62 0.52
C ARG A 765 12.95 5.52 0.26
N ARG A 766 13.76 5.60 -0.81
CA ARG A 766 14.85 4.65 -1.08
C ARG A 766 15.84 4.62 0.08
N TYR A 767 16.31 5.79 0.51
CA TYR A 767 17.22 5.92 1.65
C TYR A 767 16.60 5.24 2.89
N ARG A 768 15.37 5.62 3.26
CA ARG A 768 14.69 5.03 4.43
C ARG A 768 14.54 3.51 4.32
N LEU A 769 14.17 2.98 3.16
CA LEU A 769 14.05 1.53 2.95
C LEU A 769 15.40 0.82 3.11
N LEU A 770 16.50 1.41 2.63
CA LEU A 770 17.83 0.85 2.78
C LEU A 770 18.29 0.86 4.24
N MET A 771 18.00 1.93 4.98
CA MET A 771 18.28 2.00 6.43
C MET A 771 17.43 0.98 7.20
N GLU A 772 16.12 0.91 6.94
CA GLU A 772 15.20 -0.10 7.49
C GLU A 772 15.70 -1.53 7.22
N THR A 773 16.32 -1.76 6.06
CA THR A 773 16.90 -3.06 5.67
C THR A 773 18.21 -3.33 6.37
N GLY A 774 19.09 -2.35 6.49
CA GLY A 774 20.35 -2.47 7.23
C GLY A 774 20.10 -2.82 8.69
N MET A 775 19.11 -2.15 9.31
CA MET A 775 18.71 -2.36 10.70
C MET A 775 18.19 -3.79 10.93
N LYS A 776 17.51 -4.37 9.94
CA LYS A 776 16.92 -5.70 10.03
C LYS A 776 17.82 -6.79 9.47
N SER A 777 19.00 -6.44 8.95
CA SER A 777 19.80 -7.31 8.09
C SER A 777 20.28 -8.60 8.75
N ASP A 778 20.42 -8.58 10.07
CA ASP A 778 20.89 -9.70 10.86
C ASP A 778 19.77 -10.67 11.28
N GLU A 779 18.52 -10.31 11.03
CA GLU A 779 17.32 -11.16 11.19
C GLU A 779 16.97 -11.90 9.89
N LEU A 780 17.74 -11.72 8.80
CA LEU A 780 17.37 -12.11 7.44
C LEU A 780 17.71 -13.55 7.06
N LEU A 781 17.08 -14.49 7.76
CA LEU A 781 16.75 -15.81 7.20
C LEU A 781 15.26 -15.96 6.88
N ASP A 782 14.44 -14.92 7.07
CA ASP A 782 13.01 -14.95 6.75
C ASP A 782 12.76 -14.61 5.26
N PHE A 783 12.23 -15.59 4.53
CA PHE A 783 11.81 -15.46 3.13
C PHE A 783 10.82 -14.31 2.91
N ASN A 784 10.00 -14.01 3.93
CA ASN A 784 8.97 -12.98 3.84
C ASN A 784 9.55 -11.56 3.74
N TYR A 785 10.63 -11.27 4.47
CA TYR A 785 11.26 -9.95 4.40
C TYR A 785 11.95 -9.72 3.07
N LEU A 786 12.66 -10.72 2.52
CA LEU A 786 13.29 -10.62 1.21
C LEU A 786 12.25 -10.28 0.13
N LYS A 787 11.08 -10.91 0.19
CA LYS A 787 9.95 -10.63 -0.71
C LYS A 787 9.42 -9.21 -0.52
N TYR A 788 9.27 -8.74 0.72
CA TYR A 788 8.86 -7.37 1.03
C TYR A 788 9.86 -6.34 0.49
N PHE A 789 11.16 -6.52 0.76
CA PHE A 789 12.22 -5.64 0.28
C PHE A 789 12.31 -5.64 -1.25
N ARG A 790 12.22 -6.81 -1.89
CA ARG A 790 12.20 -6.95 -3.36
C ARG A 790 11.04 -6.16 -3.97
N LYS A 791 9.84 -6.31 -3.42
CA LYS A 791 8.66 -5.56 -3.88
C LYS A 791 8.79 -4.05 -3.66
N GLY A 792 9.18 -3.64 -2.45
CA GLY A 792 9.30 -2.22 -2.09
C GLY A 792 10.38 -1.48 -2.89
N LEU A 793 11.58 -2.08 -3.01
CA LEU A 793 12.66 -1.48 -3.79
C LEU A 793 12.36 -1.50 -5.29
N GLY A 794 11.69 -2.54 -5.80
CA GLY A 794 11.24 -2.60 -7.19
C GLY A 794 10.27 -1.46 -7.54
N GLU A 795 9.29 -1.19 -6.68
CA GLU A 795 8.37 -0.05 -6.83
C GLU A 795 9.13 1.29 -6.87
N ILE A 796 10.04 1.51 -5.92
CA ILE A 796 10.85 2.74 -5.84
C ILE A 796 11.71 2.92 -7.10
N ILE A 797 12.38 1.87 -7.58
CA ILE A 797 13.20 1.93 -8.79
C ILE A 797 12.35 2.29 -10.01
N ASN A 798 11.17 1.68 -10.16
CA ASN A 798 10.28 1.93 -11.30
C ASN A 798 9.73 3.37 -11.28
N LEU A 799 9.25 3.84 -10.12
CA LEU A 799 8.76 5.21 -9.96
C LEU A 799 9.85 6.23 -10.22
N SER A 800 11.00 6.05 -9.57
CA SER A 800 12.17 6.90 -9.74
C SER A 800 12.62 6.99 -11.21
N SER A 801 12.71 5.85 -11.89
CA SER A 801 13.07 5.75 -13.30
C SER A 801 12.09 6.48 -14.22
N SER A 802 10.79 6.32 -13.97
CA SER A 802 9.74 6.94 -14.78
C SER A 802 9.58 8.43 -14.50
N THR A 803 9.80 8.89 -13.25
CA THR A 803 9.79 10.31 -12.92
C THR A 803 11.01 11.03 -13.51
N ARG A 804 12.21 10.44 -13.48
CA ARG A 804 13.38 11.00 -14.20
C ARG A 804 13.09 11.13 -15.69
N PHE A 805 12.56 10.08 -16.30
CA PHE A 805 12.18 10.09 -17.70
C PHE A 805 11.14 11.18 -18.00
N LEU A 806 10.14 11.38 -17.14
CA LEU A 806 9.16 12.47 -17.27
C LEU A 806 9.85 13.85 -17.25
N ILE A 807 10.75 14.10 -16.28
CA ILE A 807 11.49 15.36 -16.17
C ILE A 807 12.35 15.61 -17.42
N GLU A 808 13.07 14.59 -17.90
CA GLU A 808 13.89 14.67 -19.10
C GLU A 808 13.04 15.00 -20.34
N ASN A 809 11.84 14.42 -20.44
CA ASN A 809 10.87 14.76 -21.49
C ASN A 809 10.28 16.17 -21.35
N ILE A 810 10.01 16.64 -20.14
CA ILE A 810 9.59 18.03 -19.89
C ILE A 810 10.65 19.01 -20.41
N LEU A 811 11.94 18.71 -20.16
CA LEU A 811 13.05 19.52 -20.65
C LEU A 811 13.21 19.44 -22.18
N ASN A 812 12.89 18.31 -22.80
CA ASN A 812 12.93 18.15 -24.26
C ASN A 812 11.78 18.87 -24.97
N ILE A 813 10.56 18.68 -24.48
CA ILE A 813 9.32 19.16 -25.11
C ILE A 813 9.09 20.66 -24.80
N GLY A 814 9.38 21.08 -23.57
CA GLY A 814 9.10 22.42 -23.07
C GLY A 814 7.69 22.57 -22.47
N LEU A 815 7.49 23.70 -21.78
CA LEU A 815 6.25 24.03 -21.06
C LEU A 815 5.65 25.31 -21.66
N THR A 816 4.77 25.15 -22.65
CA THR A 816 4.16 26.26 -23.40
C THR A 816 2.78 26.67 -22.89
N GLY A 817 2.17 25.85 -22.03
CA GLY A 817 0.81 26.02 -21.57
C GLY A 817 0.66 26.91 -20.33
N ARG A 818 -0.54 26.88 -19.76
CA ARG A 818 -0.93 27.64 -18.55
C ARG A 818 -1.65 26.80 -17.50
N LYS A 819 -1.88 25.51 -17.78
CA LYS A 819 -2.55 24.60 -16.85
C LYS A 819 -1.61 24.33 -15.67
N LYS A 820 -2.10 24.46 -14.44
CA LYS A 820 -1.38 24.00 -13.24
C LYS A 820 -1.55 22.50 -13.10
N ILE A 821 -0.51 21.81 -12.66
CA ILE A 821 -0.58 20.36 -12.40
C ILE A 821 -1.27 20.09 -11.06
N ASN A 822 -2.15 19.09 -11.00
CA ASN A 822 -2.70 18.53 -9.77
C ASN A 822 -2.28 17.06 -9.60
N ALA A 823 -2.60 16.44 -8.46
CA ALA A 823 -2.21 15.05 -8.18
C ALA A 823 -2.84 14.04 -9.16
N ILE A 824 -4.06 14.30 -9.65
CA ILE A 824 -4.77 13.38 -10.57
C ILE A 824 -4.05 13.33 -11.92
N ASP A 825 -3.83 14.50 -12.51
CA ASP A 825 -3.16 14.67 -13.81
C ASP A 825 -1.70 14.18 -13.75
N TYR A 826 -1.01 14.42 -12.63
CA TYR A 826 0.34 13.90 -12.42
C TYR A 826 0.38 12.36 -12.41
N GLY A 827 -0.59 11.71 -11.77
CA GLY A 827 -0.70 10.24 -11.74
C GLY A 827 -0.80 9.64 -13.15
N TYR A 828 -1.57 10.29 -14.03
CA TYR A 828 -1.68 9.89 -15.44
C TYR A 828 -0.37 10.08 -16.21
N LEU A 829 0.31 11.23 -16.07
CA LEU A 829 1.61 11.48 -16.68
C LEU A 829 2.67 10.45 -16.21
N GLN A 830 2.69 10.15 -14.91
CA GLN A 830 3.58 9.15 -14.34
C GLN A 830 3.31 7.75 -14.91
N ALA A 831 2.03 7.37 -15.07
CA ALA A 831 1.66 6.09 -15.69
C ALA A 831 2.08 6.02 -17.16
N LEU A 832 1.89 7.09 -17.94
CA LEU A 832 2.39 7.18 -19.32
C LEU A 832 3.91 7.01 -19.39
N SER A 833 4.66 7.74 -18.55
CA SER A 833 6.11 7.64 -18.50
C SER A 833 6.59 6.26 -18.07
N SER A 834 5.94 5.63 -17.09
CA SER A 834 6.23 4.26 -16.66
C SER A 834 6.04 3.25 -17.78
N TYR A 835 4.93 3.35 -18.51
CA TYR A 835 4.63 2.46 -19.63
C TYR A 835 5.60 2.65 -20.82
N LEU A 836 6.00 3.90 -21.11
CA LEU A 836 7.02 4.21 -22.11
C LEU A 836 8.39 3.61 -21.72
N VAL A 837 8.80 3.78 -20.47
CA VAL A 837 10.02 3.17 -19.93
C VAL A 837 9.98 1.66 -20.11
N MET A 838 8.89 1.01 -19.69
CA MET A 838 8.69 -0.43 -19.82
C MET A 838 8.80 -0.89 -21.28
N ILE A 839 8.05 -0.29 -22.21
CA ILE A 839 8.08 -0.66 -23.63
C ILE A 839 9.47 -0.46 -24.23
N SER A 840 10.16 0.64 -23.89
CA SER A 840 11.50 0.90 -24.42
C SER A 840 12.48 -0.17 -23.97
N GLN A 841 12.44 -0.57 -22.70
CA GLN A 841 13.28 -1.64 -22.16
C GLN A 841 12.97 -2.97 -22.84
N ARG A 842 11.70 -3.36 -22.93
CA ARG A 842 11.28 -4.61 -23.61
C ARG A 842 11.75 -4.65 -25.06
N SER A 843 11.55 -3.56 -25.80
CA SER A 843 12.01 -3.43 -27.18
C SER A 843 13.53 -3.59 -27.30
N ASP A 844 14.31 -2.96 -26.42
CA ASP A 844 15.79 -3.01 -26.45
C ASP A 844 16.34 -4.40 -26.06
N PHE A 845 15.70 -5.10 -25.11
CA PHE A 845 16.04 -6.47 -24.74
C PHE A 845 15.81 -7.45 -25.89
N THR A 846 14.65 -7.35 -26.56
CA THR A 846 14.34 -8.14 -27.76
C THR A 846 15.28 -7.77 -28.91
N HIS A 847 15.56 -6.48 -29.14
CA HIS A 847 16.47 -6.03 -30.19
C HIS A 847 17.90 -6.55 -29.99
N SER A 848 18.36 -6.61 -28.75
CA SER A 848 19.69 -7.11 -28.42
C SER A 848 19.76 -8.64 -28.45
N GLY A 849 18.62 -9.35 -28.43
CA GLY A 849 18.55 -10.80 -28.33
C GLY A 849 19.08 -11.31 -26.99
N VAL A 850 18.73 -10.61 -25.91
CA VAL A 850 19.04 -11.01 -24.51
C VAL A 850 17.83 -11.69 -23.89
N LEU A 851 16.63 -11.16 -24.16
CA LEU A 851 15.33 -11.72 -23.78
C LEU A 851 14.36 -11.54 -24.94
N ASP A 852 13.67 -12.60 -25.34
CA ASP A 852 12.60 -12.53 -26.33
C ASP A 852 11.27 -12.19 -25.64
N ASN A 853 10.89 -10.92 -25.71
CA ASN A 853 9.58 -10.45 -25.27
C ASN A 853 8.64 -10.47 -26.48
N LEU A 854 7.81 -11.49 -26.57
CA LEU A 854 6.80 -11.66 -27.62
C LEU A 854 5.51 -10.95 -27.23
N ILE A 855 4.82 -10.44 -28.24
CA ILE A 855 3.50 -9.83 -28.08
C ILE A 855 2.45 -10.83 -28.51
N GLN A 856 1.47 -11.06 -27.65
CA GLN A 856 0.24 -11.77 -28.01
C GLN A 856 -0.93 -10.78 -27.93
N ILE A 857 -1.59 -10.57 -29.07
CA ILE A 857 -2.82 -9.79 -29.12
C ILE A 857 -3.99 -10.77 -29.19
N LYS A 858 -4.77 -10.80 -28.11
CA LYS A 858 -5.95 -11.66 -27.97
C LYS A 858 -7.21 -10.94 -28.48
N ASP A 859 -8.35 -11.58 -28.27
CA ASP A 859 -9.64 -10.94 -28.53
C ASP A 859 -9.78 -9.60 -27.82
N HIS A 860 -10.58 -8.74 -28.45
CA HIS A 860 -10.80 -7.35 -28.04
C HIS A 860 -9.54 -6.49 -27.93
N TYR A 861 -8.44 -6.92 -28.56
CA TYR A 861 -7.14 -6.26 -28.54
C TYR A 861 -6.45 -6.28 -27.18
N LYS A 862 -6.79 -7.23 -26.32
CA LYS A 862 -6.04 -7.46 -25.08
C LYS A 862 -4.58 -7.81 -25.43
N PHE A 863 -3.67 -7.10 -24.77
CA PHE A 863 -2.23 -7.15 -24.99
C PHE A 863 -1.60 -7.94 -23.85
N ASP A 864 -1.06 -9.12 -24.16
CA ASP A 864 -0.29 -9.93 -23.22
C ASP A 864 1.16 -10.04 -23.72
N GLU A 865 2.12 -9.96 -22.80
CA GLU A 865 3.54 -10.16 -23.07
C GLU A 865 3.92 -11.60 -22.69
N ILE A 866 4.52 -12.32 -23.63
CA ILE A 866 5.06 -13.66 -23.40
C ILE A 866 6.58 -13.54 -23.38
N GLN A 867 7.20 -13.90 -22.26
CA GLN A 867 8.65 -13.94 -22.14
C GLN A 867 9.15 -15.38 -22.40
N GLU A 868 9.94 -15.56 -23.45
CA GLU A 868 10.54 -16.85 -23.82
C GLU A 868 11.83 -17.16 -23.02
N PRO A 869 12.37 -18.41 -23.07
CA PRO A 869 13.50 -18.83 -22.26
C PRO A 869 14.70 -17.90 -22.36
N THR A 870 15.28 -17.57 -21.22
CA THR A 870 16.26 -16.51 -21.07
C THR A 870 17.66 -16.93 -21.53
N THR A 871 18.48 -15.98 -21.99
CA THR A 871 19.91 -16.23 -22.29
C THR A 871 20.71 -16.66 -21.03
N PHE A 872 20.21 -16.28 -19.85
CA PHE A 872 20.76 -16.60 -18.54
C PHE A 872 19.62 -16.71 -17.52
N ASP A 873 19.80 -17.45 -16.42
CA ASP A 873 18.79 -17.56 -15.36
C ASP A 873 18.57 -16.20 -14.66
N TYR A 874 17.49 -15.52 -15.05
CA TYR A 874 17.18 -14.17 -14.59
C TYR A 874 16.75 -14.15 -13.12
N GLU A 875 15.98 -15.13 -12.66
CA GLU A 875 15.52 -15.18 -11.27
C GLU A 875 16.69 -15.43 -10.32
N ALA A 876 17.60 -16.36 -10.66
CA ALA A 876 18.80 -16.60 -9.87
C ALA A 876 19.72 -15.37 -9.81
N TYR A 877 19.85 -14.63 -10.92
CA TYR A 877 20.59 -13.36 -10.97
C TYR A 877 20.00 -12.32 -10.02
N ILE A 878 18.68 -12.10 -10.10
CA ILE A 878 17.98 -11.13 -9.26
C ILE A 878 18.05 -11.50 -7.78
N ASP A 879 17.88 -12.78 -7.43
CA ASP A 879 17.93 -13.22 -6.04
C ASP A 879 19.31 -12.98 -5.40
N LYS A 880 20.42 -13.22 -6.11
CA LYS A 880 21.77 -12.88 -5.59
C LYS A 880 21.98 -11.36 -5.55
N GLU A 881 21.45 -10.59 -6.52
CA GLU A 881 21.54 -9.13 -6.51
C GLU A 881 20.85 -8.53 -5.26
N PHE A 882 19.66 -9.01 -4.92
CA PHE A 882 18.93 -8.55 -3.73
C PHE A 882 19.58 -8.99 -2.41
N LYS A 883 20.17 -10.19 -2.35
CA LYS A 883 20.99 -10.61 -1.20
C LYS A 883 22.20 -9.70 -1.01
N GLY A 884 22.90 -9.33 -2.08
CA GLY A 884 24.01 -8.37 -2.00
C GLY A 884 23.56 -6.98 -1.54
N LYS A 885 22.37 -6.52 -1.95
CA LYS A 885 21.81 -5.23 -1.49
C LYS A 885 21.50 -5.20 0.01
N ILE A 886 21.10 -6.33 0.59
CA ILE A 886 20.89 -6.46 2.04
C ILE A 886 22.21 -6.23 2.79
N GLU A 887 23.29 -6.85 2.33
CA GLU A 887 24.60 -6.68 2.94
C GLU A 887 25.15 -5.27 2.76
N LEU A 888 24.97 -4.68 1.57
CA LEU A 888 25.28 -3.27 1.34
C LEU A 888 24.49 -2.35 2.28
N SER A 889 23.22 -2.64 2.52
CA SER A 889 22.39 -1.92 3.49
C SER A 889 22.94 -2.02 4.91
N ARG A 890 23.48 -3.18 5.32
CA ARG A 890 24.15 -3.35 6.61
C ARG A 890 25.38 -2.44 6.71
N ASN A 891 26.28 -2.53 5.73
CA ASN A 891 27.50 -1.72 5.69
C ASN A 891 27.17 -0.22 5.64
N PHE A 892 26.12 0.16 4.90
CA PHE A 892 25.66 1.53 4.83
C PHE A 892 25.21 2.03 6.20
N LEU A 893 24.39 1.26 6.92
CA LEU A 893 24.00 1.59 8.30
C LEU A 893 25.21 1.74 9.23
N GLU A 894 26.16 0.80 9.17
CA GLU A 894 27.38 0.86 9.99
C GLU A 894 28.19 2.14 9.75
N ILE A 895 28.30 2.59 8.49
CA ILE A 895 28.99 3.84 8.15
C ILE A 895 28.21 5.05 8.71
N GLU A 896 26.89 5.07 8.54
CA GLU A 896 26.03 6.17 9.01
C GLU A 896 26.03 6.30 10.54
N VAL A 897 26.03 5.18 11.27
CA VAL A 897 26.07 5.17 12.75
C VAL A 897 27.44 5.61 13.26
N ASN A 898 28.53 5.24 12.57
CA ASN A 898 29.90 5.50 13.00
C ASN A 898 30.52 6.79 12.42
N GLN A 899 29.72 7.76 11.96
CA GLN A 899 30.19 9.01 11.36
C GLN A 899 31.22 9.77 12.24
N ASP A 900 31.11 9.68 13.57
CA ASP A 900 32.05 10.30 14.52
C ASP A 900 33.38 9.55 14.66
N MET A 901 33.42 8.22 14.42
CA MET A 901 34.63 7.39 14.57
C MET A 901 35.45 7.22 13.28
N GLN A 902 34.87 7.45 12.09
CA GLN A 902 35.60 7.29 10.83
C GLN A 902 36.36 8.54 10.35
N ASN A 903 36.05 9.74 10.84
CA ASN A 903 36.87 10.91 10.55
C ASN A 903 38.34 10.74 11.03
N GLU A 904 38.62 9.80 11.94
CA GLU A 904 39.98 9.42 12.35
C GLU A 904 40.55 8.21 11.60
N LYS A 905 39.73 7.28 11.08
CA LYS A 905 40.19 6.08 10.36
C LYS A 905 40.36 6.27 8.85
N THR A 906 39.68 7.24 8.22
CA THR A 906 39.87 7.55 6.79
C THR A 906 41.20 8.27 6.50
N ASN A 907 41.98 8.59 7.53
CA ASN A 907 43.41 8.85 7.41
C ASN A 907 44.22 7.54 7.31
N SER A 908 43.68 6.49 6.67
CA SER A 908 44.54 5.48 6.07
C SER A 908 45.41 6.24 5.08
N ILE A 909 46.71 6.34 5.37
CA ILE A 909 47.72 6.91 4.50
C ILE A 909 47.55 6.21 3.16
N LEU A 910 46.90 6.86 2.19
CA LEU A 910 46.83 6.40 0.80
C LEU A 910 48.24 5.99 0.41
N ASP A 911 48.40 4.79 -0.12
CA ASP A 911 49.71 4.35 -0.59
C ASP A 911 50.22 5.33 -1.67
N ASP A 912 51.52 5.41 -1.87
CA ASP A 912 52.09 6.39 -2.82
C ASP A 912 51.56 6.20 -4.25
N ASN A 913 51.20 4.97 -4.64
CA ASN A 913 50.60 4.69 -5.96
C ASN A 913 49.16 5.20 -6.06
N GLU A 914 48.34 5.05 -5.01
CA GLU A 914 46.96 5.57 -4.98
C GLU A 914 46.95 7.10 -5.08
N ARG A 915 47.90 7.78 -4.45
CA ARG A 915 48.05 9.24 -4.57
C ARG A 915 48.43 9.68 -5.99
N ASP A 916 49.34 8.96 -6.63
CA ASP A 916 49.74 9.25 -8.01
C ASP A 916 48.56 9.04 -8.98
N LEU A 917 47.77 7.98 -8.79
CA LEU A 917 46.56 7.72 -9.57
C LEU A 917 45.52 8.83 -9.40
N LEU A 918 45.27 9.27 -8.16
CA LEU A 918 44.36 10.38 -7.88
C LEU A 918 44.87 11.69 -8.47
N THR A 919 46.16 11.98 -8.39
CA THR A 919 46.75 13.19 -8.98
C THR A 919 46.60 13.19 -10.52
N GLY A 920 46.80 12.04 -11.15
CA GLY A 920 46.57 11.84 -12.58
C GLY A 920 45.10 12.05 -12.96
N LEU A 921 44.16 11.56 -12.14
CA LEU A 921 42.73 11.76 -12.32
C LEU A 921 42.34 13.24 -12.20
N GLU A 922 42.82 13.95 -11.18
CA GLU A 922 42.55 15.37 -10.98
C GLU A 922 43.04 16.22 -12.16
N THR A 923 44.27 15.95 -12.61
CA THR A 923 44.86 16.63 -13.79
C THR A 923 44.01 16.39 -15.04
N ALA A 924 43.59 15.14 -15.27
CA ALA A 924 42.74 14.81 -16.41
C ALA A 924 41.36 15.50 -16.35
N PHE A 925 40.76 15.61 -15.16
CA PHE A 925 39.51 16.35 -14.99
C PHE A 925 39.68 17.85 -15.29
N LEU A 926 40.76 18.44 -14.77
CA LEU A 926 41.08 19.85 -15.00
C LEU A 926 41.28 20.15 -16.49
N GLU A 927 41.99 19.28 -17.22
CA GLU A 927 42.21 19.42 -18.66
C GLU A 927 40.92 19.29 -19.48
N ASN A 928 40.03 18.36 -19.13
CA ASN A 928 38.85 18.06 -19.94
C ASN A 928 37.65 18.97 -19.60
N PHE A 929 37.53 19.42 -18.35
CA PHE A 929 36.33 20.13 -17.86
C PHE A 929 36.61 21.48 -17.19
N GLY A 930 37.88 21.83 -16.94
CA GLY A 930 38.25 23.10 -16.31
C GLY A 930 38.03 23.16 -14.80
N PHE A 931 37.85 22.01 -14.16
CA PHE A 931 37.75 21.84 -12.70
C PHE A 931 38.22 20.45 -12.27
N ASN A 932 38.56 20.32 -11.00
CA ASN A 932 39.02 19.08 -10.38
C ASN A 932 37.84 18.15 -10.02
N PHE A 933 38.06 16.83 -10.07
CA PHE A 933 37.06 15.84 -9.65
C PHE A 933 36.68 16.04 -8.18
N THR A 934 37.68 16.22 -7.30
CA THR A 934 37.46 16.48 -5.88
C THR A 934 36.55 17.70 -5.65
N ASP A 935 36.73 18.78 -6.40
CA ASP A 935 35.89 19.97 -6.26
C ASP A 935 34.44 19.70 -6.67
N MET A 936 34.22 18.99 -7.78
CA MET A 936 32.88 18.57 -8.20
C MET A 936 32.20 17.71 -7.12
N MET A 937 32.93 16.76 -6.53
CA MET A 937 32.43 15.89 -5.48
C MET A 937 32.07 16.67 -4.21
N ARG A 938 32.91 17.63 -3.80
CA ARG A 938 32.64 18.51 -2.65
C ARG A 938 31.42 19.39 -2.88
N VAL A 939 31.23 19.94 -4.10
CA VAL A 939 30.04 20.72 -4.45
C VAL A 939 28.78 19.85 -4.37
N LEU A 940 28.78 18.64 -4.95
CA LEU A 940 27.65 17.71 -4.84
C LEU A 940 27.34 17.34 -3.38
N PHE A 941 28.37 17.09 -2.58
CA PHE A 941 28.23 16.81 -1.14
C PHE A 941 27.57 17.98 -0.39
N ILE A 942 28.02 19.21 -0.63
CA ILE A 942 27.42 20.41 -0.03
C ILE A 942 25.96 20.55 -0.43
N LEU A 943 25.63 20.35 -1.71
CA LEU A 943 24.26 20.42 -2.21
C LEU A 943 23.36 19.35 -1.57
N GLY A 944 23.90 18.17 -1.25
CA GLY A 944 23.19 17.10 -0.56
C GLY A 944 23.02 17.30 0.95
N THR A 945 23.87 18.11 1.60
CA THR A 945 23.96 18.17 3.08
C THR A 945 23.68 19.54 3.71
N SER A 946 23.77 20.62 2.94
CA SER A 946 23.60 21.98 3.47
C SER A 946 22.14 22.31 3.76
N LYS A 947 21.87 22.98 4.89
CA LYS A 947 20.54 23.56 5.19
C LYS A 947 20.35 24.83 4.36
N VAL A 948 19.82 24.69 3.15
CA VAL A 948 19.33 25.84 2.37
C VAL A 948 17.92 26.18 2.86
N GLU A 949 17.69 27.37 3.41
CA GLU A 949 16.35 27.77 3.89
C GLU A 949 15.36 27.94 2.72
N THR A 950 14.32 27.12 2.69
CA THR A 950 13.31 27.06 1.62
C THR A 950 11.99 27.75 1.94
N LYS A 951 11.95 28.61 2.97
CA LYS A 951 10.76 29.04 3.77
C LYS A 951 9.47 29.49 3.03
N LYS A 952 9.39 29.52 1.69
CA LYS A 952 8.21 30.00 0.93
C LYS A 952 7.93 29.29 -0.42
N GLN A 953 8.31 28.03 -0.63
CA GLN A 953 8.09 27.37 -1.93
C GLN A 953 7.03 26.26 -1.83
N GLY A 954 5.93 26.39 -2.57
CA GLY A 954 4.78 25.48 -2.56
C GLY A 954 5.07 24.04 -3.07
N PHE A 955 6.33 23.68 -3.30
CA PHE A 955 6.79 22.38 -3.81
C PHE A 955 7.92 21.79 -2.97
N PHE A 956 7.93 22.05 -1.66
CA PHE A 956 8.82 21.36 -0.73
C PHE A 956 8.73 19.84 -0.96
N PRO A 957 9.85 19.12 -1.13
CA PRO A 957 11.23 19.48 -0.75
C PRO A 957 12.14 20.10 -1.81
N VAL A 958 11.63 20.52 -2.98
CA VAL A 958 12.48 21.12 -4.02
C VAL A 958 13.01 22.49 -3.59
N ILE A 959 14.30 22.71 -3.82
CA ILE A 959 14.95 24.01 -3.65
C ILE A 959 14.96 24.72 -4.99
N ARG A 960 14.37 25.93 -5.04
CA ARG A 960 14.52 26.89 -6.14
C ARG A 960 15.33 28.09 -5.66
N ILE A 961 16.46 28.38 -6.27
CA ILE A 961 17.38 29.43 -5.81
C ILE A 961 18.06 30.13 -6.98
N LYS A 962 18.38 31.42 -6.83
CA LYS A 962 19.16 32.15 -7.84
C LYS A 962 20.58 31.63 -7.90
N THR A 963 21.14 31.50 -9.10
CA THR A 963 22.49 30.98 -9.33
C THR A 963 23.54 31.69 -8.46
N LYS A 964 23.48 33.02 -8.38
CA LYS A 964 24.41 33.82 -7.56
C LYS A 964 24.35 33.48 -6.07
N ASP A 965 23.15 33.28 -5.54
CA ASP A 965 22.94 32.99 -4.11
C ASP A 965 23.41 31.57 -3.80
N LEU A 966 23.13 30.61 -4.69
CA LEU A 966 23.63 29.24 -4.59
C LEU A 966 25.16 29.18 -4.58
N VAL A 967 25.83 29.90 -5.49
CA VAL A 967 27.30 29.97 -5.54
C VAL A 967 27.87 30.51 -4.22
N ASN A 968 27.22 31.50 -3.61
CA ASN A 968 27.68 32.06 -2.33
C ASN A 968 27.49 31.06 -1.18
N GLU A 969 26.36 30.35 -1.13
CA GLU A 969 26.13 29.31 -0.12
C GLU A 969 27.12 28.15 -0.28
N ILE A 970 27.37 27.67 -1.51
CA ILE A 970 28.39 26.64 -1.77
C ILE A 970 29.76 27.11 -1.30
N LEU A 971 30.18 28.33 -1.67
CA LEU A 971 31.49 28.86 -1.28
C LEU A 971 31.63 28.96 0.25
N LYS A 972 30.58 29.38 0.94
CA LYS A 972 30.53 29.47 2.41
C LYS A 972 30.65 28.08 3.05
N HIS A 973 29.88 27.11 2.59
CA HIS A 973 29.94 25.74 3.08
C HIS A 973 31.27 25.06 2.76
N TYR A 974 31.85 25.34 1.59
CA TYR A 974 33.16 24.81 1.19
C TYR A 974 34.27 25.29 2.13
N LYS A 975 34.34 26.60 2.39
CA LYS A 975 35.31 27.20 3.32
C LYS A 975 35.20 26.65 4.74
N THR A 976 33.97 26.47 5.22
CA THR A 976 33.71 26.01 6.59
C THR A 976 33.98 24.50 6.75
N GLN A 977 33.51 23.67 5.82
CA GLN A 977 33.61 22.20 5.94
C GLN A 977 34.98 21.64 5.51
N PHE A 978 35.58 22.17 4.44
CA PHE A 978 36.80 21.59 3.86
C PHE A 978 38.07 22.41 4.13
N GLU A 979 37.97 23.73 4.33
CA GLU A 979 39.12 24.60 4.62
C GLU A 979 39.22 25.02 6.09
N LYS A 980 38.21 24.69 6.91
CA LYS A 980 38.10 25.02 8.35
C LYS A 980 38.23 26.53 8.65
N ILE A 981 37.85 27.40 7.72
CA ILE A 981 37.88 28.85 7.89
C ILE A 981 36.57 29.32 8.53
N GLN A 982 36.62 29.83 9.77
CA GLN A 982 35.44 30.25 10.54
C GLN A 982 35.09 31.75 10.36
N GLU A 983 36.07 32.61 10.06
CA GLU A 983 35.84 34.06 9.85
C GLU A 983 35.70 34.39 8.35
N ILE A 984 34.45 34.62 7.92
CA ILE A 984 34.08 34.83 6.50
C ILE A 984 34.52 36.22 5.99
N SER A 985 34.82 37.18 6.89
CA SER A 985 34.93 38.61 6.57
C SER A 985 36.31 39.11 6.13
N SER A 986 37.36 38.30 6.08
CA SER A 986 38.72 38.80 5.80
C SER A 986 39.65 37.93 4.93
N SER A 987 39.24 36.74 4.46
CA SER A 987 40.09 35.89 3.62
C SER A 987 39.61 35.80 2.15
N GLU A 988 40.31 36.50 1.24
CA GLU A 988 40.15 36.35 -0.22
C GLU A 988 40.66 35.00 -0.76
N SER A 989 41.43 34.23 0.01
CA SER A 989 42.00 32.95 -0.44
C SER A 989 41.09 31.77 -0.08
N SER A 990 40.17 31.43 -1.00
CA SER A 990 39.58 30.07 -1.08
C SER A 990 40.35 29.29 -2.13
N SER A 991 40.62 28.01 -1.89
CA SER A 991 41.24 27.13 -2.91
C SER A 991 40.32 26.96 -4.13
N ILE A 992 39.01 26.97 -3.92
CA ILE A 992 38.00 27.00 -4.99
C ILE A 992 37.54 28.44 -5.28
N THR A 993 37.42 28.80 -6.55
CA THR A 993 36.91 30.12 -6.97
C THR A 993 35.43 30.08 -7.34
N LYS A 994 34.74 31.22 -7.31
CA LYS A 994 33.34 31.32 -7.80
C LYS A 994 33.21 30.85 -9.25
N THR A 995 34.20 31.14 -10.10
CA THR A 995 34.23 30.70 -11.50
C THR A 995 34.26 29.17 -11.60
N VAL A 996 35.06 28.50 -10.78
CA VAL A 996 35.12 27.03 -10.74
C VAL A 996 33.78 26.46 -10.27
N ILE A 997 33.16 27.03 -9.23
CA ILE A 997 31.82 26.62 -8.76
C ILE A 997 30.79 26.76 -9.88
N ILE A 998 30.80 27.87 -10.64
CA ILE A 998 29.90 28.07 -11.78
C ILE A 998 30.15 27.00 -12.85
N ASN A 999 31.40 26.72 -13.22
CA ASN A 999 31.71 25.66 -14.20
C ASN A 999 31.19 24.29 -13.75
N ILE A 1000 31.31 23.96 -12.45
CA ILE A 1000 30.80 22.73 -11.87
C ILE A 1000 29.27 22.70 -11.91
N ILE A 1001 28.60 23.77 -11.49
CA ILE A 1001 27.14 23.89 -11.55
C ILE A 1001 26.65 23.72 -12.99
N ASP A 1002 27.28 24.41 -13.94
CA ASP A 1002 26.96 24.34 -15.36
C ASP A 1002 27.16 22.93 -15.90
N TYR A 1003 28.22 22.25 -15.46
CA TYR A 1003 28.45 20.86 -15.81
C TYR A 1003 27.37 19.92 -15.23
N LEU A 1004 26.94 20.15 -13.99
CA LEU A 1004 25.93 19.31 -13.31
C LEU A 1004 24.48 19.71 -13.63
N SER A 1005 24.27 20.71 -14.49
CA SER A 1005 22.95 21.23 -14.83
C SER A 1005 22.41 20.70 -16.15
N LEU A 1006 21.10 20.44 -16.17
CA LEU A 1006 20.28 20.34 -17.36
C LEU A 1006 19.48 21.63 -17.55
N ASP A 1007 18.93 21.81 -18.74
CA ASP A 1007 18.06 22.93 -19.10
C ASP A 1007 17.12 22.54 -20.26
N PHE A 1008 16.22 23.44 -20.64
CA PHE A 1008 15.30 23.25 -21.77
C PHE A 1008 15.98 23.18 -23.16
N LYS A 1009 17.31 23.28 -23.23
CA LYS A 1009 18.08 23.12 -24.47
C LYS A 1009 18.85 21.80 -24.51
N SER A 1010 18.94 21.09 -23.39
CA SER A 1010 19.75 19.88 -23.22
C SER A 1010 19.41 18.78 -24.24
N TYR A 1011 18.16 18.73 -24.70
CA TYR A 1011 17.68 17.70 -25.64
C TYR A 1011 17.18 18.26 -26.97
N LYS A 1012 17.44 19.53 -27.30
CA LYS A 1012 16.82 20.22 -28.45
C LYS A 1012 17.01 19.52 -29.82
N ASN A 1013 18.01 18.66 -29.95
CA ASN A 1013 18.31 17.91 -31.17
C ASN A 1013 17.71 16.49 -31.19
N GLU A 1014 16.92 16.11 -30.19
CA GLU A 1014 16.35 14.77 -30.05
C GLU A 1014 14.83 14.80 -30.28
N ASP A 1015 14.38 14.23 -31.40
CA ASP A 1015 12.95 14.13 -31.68
C ASP A 1015 12.23 13.29 -30.62
N ILE A 1016 12.85 12.18 -30.21
CA ILE A 1016 12.30 11.22 -29.26
C ILE A 1016 13.38 10.81 -28.26
N LEU A 1017 13.09 10.94 -26.98
CA LEU A 1017 13.94 10.39 -25.92
C LEU A 1017 13.67 8.89 -25.72
N LEU A 1018 14.73 8.12 -25.48
CA LEU A 1018 14.68 6.71 -25.09
C LEU A 1018 15.54 6.53 -23.85
N GLN A 1019 14.97 5.94 -22.80
CA GLN A 1019 15.60 5.88 -21.48
C GLN A 1019 16.99 5.23 -21.52
N LEU A 1020 17.14 4.06 -22.15
CA LEU A 1020 18.42 3.35 -22.21
C LEU A 1020 19.47 4.06 -23.07
N LYS A 1021 19.06 4.91 -24.02
CA LYS A 1021 20.00 5.76 -24.78
C LYS A 1021 20.54 6.91 -23.93
N LEU A 1022 19.75 7.44 -22.99
CA LEU A 1022 20.20 8.49 -22.07
C LEU A 1022 21.33 8.01 -21.15
N LEU A 1023 21.39 6.71 -20.82
CA LEU A 1023 22.51 6.11 -20.08
C LEU A 1023 23.87 6.24 -20.79
N LYS A 1024 23.89 6.56 -22.09
CA LYS A 1024 25.11 6.81 -22.88
C LYS A 1024 25.46 8.29 -23.01
N LYS A 1025 24.72 9.18 -22.36
CA LYS A 1025 24.89 10.64 -22.43
C LYS A 1025 25.14 11.25 -21.07
N LYS A 1026 25.79 12.41 -21.06
CA LYS A 1026 25.95 13.23 -19.85
C LYS A 1026 24.60 13.80 -19.40
N GLU A 1027 23.80 14.23 -20.37
CA GLU A 1027 22.50 14.87 -20.19
C GLU A 1027 21.49 13.84 -19.68
N ARG A 1028 21.52 13.56 -18.39
CA ARG A 1028 20.53 12.74 -17.68
C ARG A 1028 20.49 13.13 -16.20
N LEU A 1029 19.30 13.07 -15.61
CA LEU A 1029 19.08 13.64 -14.28
C LEU A 1029 19.84 12.92 -13.17
N THR A 1030 20.19 11.65 -13.40
CA THR A 1030 20.90 10.78 -12.45
C THR A 1030 22.35 11.20 -12.17
N ILE A 1031 22.99 11.93 -13.09
CA ILE A 1031 24.37 12.45 -12.92
C ILE A 1031 24.45 13.98 -13.02
N CYS A 1032 23.41 14.62 -13.58
CA CYS A 1032 23.23 16.07 -13.61
C CYS A 1032 21.95 16.43 -12.83
N PRO A 1033 22.01 16.51 -11.48
CA PRO A 1033 20.82 16.67 -10.65
C PRO A 1033 20.24 18.09 -10.73
N LEU A 1034 20.98 19.08 -11.22
CA LEU A 1034 20.53 20.47 -11.23
C LEU A 1034 19.72 20.77 -12.50
N ILE A 1035 18.72 21.66 -12.41
CA ILE A 1035 18.00 22.14 -13.60
C ILE A 1035 17.97 23.67 -13.60
N LYS A 1036 18.45 24.27 -14.69
CA LYS A 1036 18.40 25.72 -14.95
C LYS A 1036 17.09 26.09 -15.63
N LEU A 1037 16.39 27.08 -15.09
CA LEU A 1037 15.08 27.51 -15.59
C LEU A 1037 15.14 28.52 -16.75
N ASN A 1038 16.33 29.00 -17.13
CA ASN A 1038 16.64 29.90 -18.25
C ASN A 1038 15.94 31.29 -18.29
N LYS A 1039 14.78 31.49 -17.65
CA LYS A 1039 14.07 32.80 -17.60
C LYS A 1039 14.50 33.69 -16.43
N ASP A 1040 14.90 33.12 -15.30
CA ASP A 1040 15.03 33.85 -14.03
C ASP A 1040 16.43 33.78 -13.38
N ASP A 1041 17.44 33.21 -14.07
CA ASP A 1041 18.75 32.85 -13.48
C ASP A 1041 18.61 32.03 -12.19
N GLU A 1042 17.65 31.10 -12.21
CA GLU A 1042 17.31 30.23 -11.11
C GLU A 1042 17.61 28.76 -11.46
N ILE A 1043 18.03 28.04 -10.43
CA ILE A 1043 18.33 26.61 -10.45
C ILE A 1043 17.39 25.91 -9.48
N ILE A 1044 16.91 24.74 -9.89
CA ILE A 1044 16.21 23.81 -9.01
C ILE A 1044 17.03 22.56 -8.74
N PHE A 1045 16.95 22.06 -7.51
CA PHE A 1045 17.54 20.79 -7.09
C PHE A 1045 16.90 20.23 -5.82
N GLY A 1046 17.20 18.98 -5.52
CA GLY A 1046 16.83 18.29 -4.27
C GLY A 1046 18.06 17.66 -3.63
N HIS A 1047 18.04 17.54 -2.30
CA HIS A 1047 19.16 17.02 -1.51
C HIS A 1047 19.45 15.55 -1.83
N GLU A 1048 18.44 14.70 -1.83
CA GLU A 1048 18.57 13.28 -2.14
C GLU A 1048 19.00 13.05 -3.58
N CYS A 1049 18.48 13.84 -4.53
CA CYS A 1049 18.90 13.74 -5.93
C CYS A 1049 20.40 14.08 -6.12
N CYS A 1050 20.90 15.09 -5.40
CA CYS A 1050 22.32 15.43 -5.35
C CYS A 1050 23.16 14.34 -4.68
N HIS A 1051 22.66 13.75 -3.59
CA HIS A 1051 23.32 12.65 -2.89
C HIS A 1051 23.41 11.37 -3.75
N VAL A 1052 22.34 11.02 -4.47
CA VAL A 1052 22.35 9.92 -5.44
C VAL A 1052 23.38 10.17 -6.54
N SER A 1053 23.45 11.40 -7.06
CA SER A 1053 24.42 11.78 -8.09
C SER A 1053 25.87 11.71 -7.55
N PHE A 1054 26.10 12.17 -6.32
CA PHE A 1054 27.39 12.05 -5.62
C PHE A 1054 27.84 10.58 -5.56
N ASN A 1055 26.99 9.69 -5.05
CA ASN A 1055 27.35 8.29 -4.90
C ASN A 1055 27.63 7.60 -6.24
N LEU A 1056 26.87 7.96 -7.28
CA LEU A 1056 27.08 7.41 -8.62
C LEU A 1056 28.38 7.90 -9.25
N TRP A 1057 28.66 9.20 -9.24
CA TRP A 1057 29.92 9.75 -9.74
C TRP A 1057 31.12 9.12 -9.02
N ARG A 1058 31.07 9.07 -7.68
CA ARG A 1058 32.09 8.41 -6.87
C ARG A 1058 32.29 6.95 -7.28
N HIS A 1059 31.20 6.19 -7.37
CA HIS A 1059 31.25 4.76 -7.67
C HIS A 1059 31.82 4.47 -9.07
N PHE A 1060 31.37 5.19 -10.11
CA PHE A 1060 31.88 5.02 -11.47
C PHE A 1060 33.38 5.34 -11.54
N ILE A 1061 33.76 6.55 -11.13
CA ILE A 1061 35.13 7.06 -11.31
C ILE A 1061 36.15 6.25 -10.50
N LEU A 1062 35.84 5.95 -9.23
CA LEU A 1062 36.74 5.13 -8.40
C LEU A 1062 36.81 3.67 -8.87
N SER A 1063 35.85 3.19 -9.67
CA SER A 1063 35.92 1.87 -10.31
C SER A 1063 36.72 1.89 -11.61
N GLY A 1064 37.31 3.02 -12.01
CA GLY A 1064 38.03 3.17 -13.28
C GLY A 1064 37.10 3.22 -14.50
N VAL A 1065 35.83 3.60 -14.30
CA VAL A 1065 34.82 3.65 -15.36
C VAL A 1065 34.23 5.05 -15.43
N PHE A 1066 34.03 5.57 -16.64
CA PHE A 1066 33.30 6.82 -16.82
C PHE A 1066 31.80 6.53 -17.02
N PRO A 1067 30.87 7.32 -16.46
CA PRO A 1067 29.44 7.03 -16.50
C PRO A 1067 28.82 7.09 -17.90
N PHE A 1068 29.55 7.56 -18.91
CA PHE A 1068 29.17 7.56 -20.32
C PHE A 1068 30.43 7.40 -21.20
N PRO A 1069 30.28 7.05 -22.49
CA PRO A 1069 31.43 6.78 -23.35
C PRO A 1069 32.37 7.98 -23.49
N LEU A 1070 33.67 7.74 -23.34
CA LEU A 1070 34.75 8.69 -23.59
C LEU A 1070 35.38 8.47 -24.96
N SER A 1071 36.08 9.48 -25.49
CA SER A 1071 36.97 9.30 -26.63
C SER A 1071 38.14 8.38 -26.25
N THR A 1072 38.50 7.46 -27.13
CA THR A 1072 39.39 6.32 -26.85
C THR A 1072 40.81 6.70 -26.39
N ASN A 1073 41.23 7.96 -26.59
CA ASN A 1073 42.57 8.45 -26.28
C ASN A 1073 42.60 9.74 -25.43
N SER A 1074 41.53 10.10 -24.72
CA SER A 1074 41.59 11.24 -23.80
C SER A 1074 42.53 10.98 -22.63
N SER A 1075 43.12 12.04 -22.06
CA SER A 1075 43.90 11.95 -20.82
C SER A 1075 43.10 11.30 -19.69
N LEU A 1076 41.78 11.55 -19.66
CA LEU A 1076 40.85 10.93 -18.72
C LEU A 1076 40.67 9.42 -18.92
N SER A 1077 40.56 8.96 -20.18
CA SER A 1077 40.50 7.52 -20.49
C SER A 1077 41.76 6.79 -20.02
N GLN A 1078 42.93 7.41 -20.22
CA GLN A 1078 44.21 6.86 -19.77
C GLN A 1078 44.30 6.78 -18.24
N ALA A 1079 43.91 7.85 -17.53
CA ALA A 1079 43.88 7.88 -16.08
C ALA A 1079 42.95 6.80 -15.49
N LEU A 1080 41.74 6.66 -16.04
CA LEU A 1080 40.77 5.64 -15.61
C LEU A 1080 41.27 4.20 -15.87
N ASN A 1081 41.97 3.95 -16.98
CA ASN A 1081 42.56 2.64 -17.27
C ASN A 1081 43.66 2.25 -16.28
N LEU A 1082 44.44 3.23 -15.79
CA LEU A 1082 45.43 3.00 -14.74
C LEU A 1082 44.76 2.61 -13.41
N ILE A 1083 43.67 3.30 -13.04
CA ILE A 1083 42.86 2.98 -11.85
C ILE A 1083 42.27 1.55 -11.99
N HIS A 1084 41.69 1.20 -13.14
CA HIS A 1084 41.16 -0.14 -13.38
C HIS A 1084 42.25 -1.21 -13.25
N SER A 1085 43.42 -0.98 -13.85
CA SER A 1085 44.54 -1.91 -13.82
C SER A 1085 45.11 -2.11 -12.41
N TYR A 1086 45.12 -1.05 -11.59
CA TYR A 1086 45.50 -1.13 -10.18
C TYR A 1086 44.50 -2.02 -9.41
N ARG A 1087 43.19 -1.77 -9.57
CA ARG A 1087 42.14 -2.54 -8.89
C ARG A 1087 42.13 -4.02 -9.25
N ASP A 1088 42.37 -4.37 -10.51
CA ASP A 1088 42.46 -5.76 -10.96
C ASP A 1088 43.60 -6.49 -10.23
N LYS A 1089 44.77 -5.85 -10.15
CA LYS A 1089 45.91 -6.40 -9.42
C LYS A 1089 45.61 -6.52 -7.92
N SER A 1090 45.07 -5.49 -7.29
CA SER A 1090 44.70 -5.55 -5.87
C SER A 1090 43.69 -6.66 -5.58
N PHE A 1091 42.78 -6.94 -6.51
CA PHE A 1091 41.83 -8.06 -6.37
C PHE A 1091 42.52 -9.43 -6.49
N GLU A 1092 43.47 -9.59 -7.40
CA GLU A 1092 44.30 -10.81 -7.48
C GLU A 1092 45.11 -11.02 -6.20
N ASP A 1093 45.73 -9.98 -5.64
CA ASP A 1093 46.49 -10.06 -4.39
C ASP A 1093 45.58 -10.48 -3.22
N LEU A 1094 44.39 -9.90 -3.12
CA LEU A 1094 43.39 -10.26 -2.12
C LEU A 1094 42.97 -11.74 -2.22
N CYS A 1095 42.75 -12.24 -3.45
CA CYS A 1095 42.47 -13.65 -3.66
C CYS A 1095 43.62 -14.53 -3.15
N GLY A 1096 44.87 -14.13 -3.42
CA GLY A 1096 46.07 -14.80 -2.93
C GLY A 1096 46.17 -14.82 -1.41
N GLU A 1097 45.86 -13.72 -0.72
CA GLU A 1097 45.82 -13.65 0.75
C GLU A 1097 44.78 -14.62 1.32
N TYR A 1098 43.58 -14.70 0.73
CA TYR A 1098 42.58 -15.68 1.17
C TYR A 1098 43.03 -17.14 0.99
N VAL A 1099 43.80 -17.43 -0.06
CA VAL A 1099 44.38 -18.76 -0.27
C VAL A 1099 45.51 -19.01 0.72
N LYS A 1100 46.41 -18.05 0.92
CA LYS A 1100 47.51 -18.09 1.88
C LYS A 1100 47.00 -18.38 3.29
N ASP A 1101 45.95 -17.70 3.72
CA ASP A 1101 45.30 -17.88 5.02
C ASP A 1101 44.85 -19.32 5.25
N VAL A 1102 44.40 -20.00 4.20
CA VAL A 1102 43.74 -21.32 4.29
C VAL A 1102 44.70 -22.47 4.03
N LEU A 1103 45.55 -22.34 3.00
CA LEU A 1103 46.44 -23.40 2.52
C LEU A 1103 47.91 -23.19 2.93
N GLY A 1104 48.28 -22.00 3.40
CA GLY A 1104 49.65 -21.65 3.78
C GLY A 1104 50.49 -21.11 2.62
N GLU A 1105 51.59 -20.44 2.96
CA GLU A 1105 52.40 -19.64 2.04
C GLU A 1105 53.08 -20.44 0.91
N ASN A 1106 53.33 -21.73 1.12
CA ASN A 1106 54.01 -22.58 0.14
C ASN A 1106 53.07 -23.26 -0.86
N ASN A 1107 51.76 -23.08 -0.74
CA ASN A 1107 50.76 -23.86 -1.48
C ASN A 1107 49.99 -23.03 -2.53
N TYR A 1108 50.52 -21.88 -2.93
CA TYR A 1108 49.93 -21.08 -4.01
C TYR A 1108 50.97 -20.25 -4.77
N ILE A 1109 50.59 -19.80 -5.96
CA ILE A 1109 51.37 -18.90 -6.82
C ILE A 1109 50.42 -17.88 -7.42
N LEU A 1110 50.77 -16.60 -7.31
CA LEU A 1110 50.07 -15.50 -8.00
C LEU A 1110 50.75 -15.18 -9.33
N ARG A 1111 49.94 -14.87 -10.35
CA ARG A 1111 50.37 -14.30 -11.64
C ARG A 1111 51.46 -15.13 -12.32
N LEU A 1112 51.22 -16.45 -12.41
CA LEU A 1112 52.15 -17.36 -13.05
C LEU A 1112 52.17 -17.10 -14.56
N LYS A 1113 53.10 -16.27 -14.99
CA LYS A 1113 53.34 -15.94 -16.40
C LYS A 1113 54.53 -16.67 -16.99
N LYS A 1114 55.58 -16.89 -16.18
CA LYS A 1114 56.82 -17.57 -16.56
C LYS A 1114 56.81 -19.00 -16.05
N PHE A 1115 56.35 -19.94 -16.87
CA PHE A 1115 56.12 -21.33 -16.42
C PHE A 1115 57.40 -22.13 -16.23
N ASN A 1116 58.50 -21.67 -16.83
CA ASN A 1116 59.83 -22.22 -16.57
C ASN A 1116 60.30 -22.00 -15.11
N ASN A 1117 59.59 -21.17 -14.33
CA ASN A 1117 59.80 -21.06 -12.89
C ASN A 1117 59.27 -22.28 -12.11
N ILE A 1118 58.34 -23.05 -12.70
CA ILE A 1118 57.80 -24.29 -12.11
C ILE A 1118 58.76 -25.45 -12.41
N SER A 1119 59.17 -25.60 -13.67
CA SER A 1119 60.19 -26.55 -14.13
C SER A 1119 60.85 -26.00 -15.39
N GLU A 1120 62.16 -26.20 -15.54
CA GLU A 1120 62.90 -25.84 -16.77
C GLU A 1120 62.37 -26.57 -18.03
N ASP A 1121 61.68 -27.71 -17.85
CA ASP A 1121 61.05 -28.48 -18.92
C ASP A 1121 59.80 -27.80 -19.51
N LEU A 1122 59.27 -26.78 -18.83
CA LEU A 1122 58.10 -26.03 -19.29
C LEU A 1122 58.53 -24.81 -20.13
N PRO A 1123 57.78 -24.49 -21.20
CA PRO A 1123 58.03 -23.28 -21.99
C PRO A 1123 57.91 -22.03 -21.12
N LYS A 1124 58.81 -21.06 -21.33
CA LYS A 1124 58.80 -19.78 -20.59
C LYS A 1124 57.47 -19.06 -20.69
N PHE A 1125 56.83 -19.03 -21.85
CA PHE A 1125 55.51 -18.42 -22.07
C PHE A 1125 54.62 -19.40 -22.86
N PRO A 1126 53.84 -20.25 -22.18
CA PRO A 1126 52.95 -21.20 -22.86
C PRO A 1126 51.78 -20.50 -23.56
N ALA A 1127 51.21 -21.17 -24.55
CA ALA A 1127 50.06 -20.67 -25.32
C ALA A 1127 48.78 -20.52 -24.48
N CYS A 1128 48.69 -21.12 -23.28
CA CYS A 1128 47.58 -20.94 -22.35
C CYS A 1128 47.56 -19.56 -21.68
N GLY A 1129 48.65 -18.80 -21.74
CA GLY A 1129 48.78 -17.49 -21.11
C GLY A 1129 49.09 -17.57 -19.61
N GLU A 1130 48.94 -16.43 -18.93
CA GLU A 1130 49.18 -16.25 -17.49
C GLU A 1130 48.06 -16.88 -16.65
N ILE A 1131 48.38 -17.58 -15.57
CA ILE A 1131 47.41 -18.04 -14.56
C ILE A 1131 47.39 -17.02 -13.42
N ASP A 1132 46.22 -16.42 -13.16
CA ASP A 1132 46.08 -15.33 -12.17
C ASP A 1132 46.39 -15.88 -10.75
N LEU A 1133 45.86 -17.06 -10.42
CA LEU A 1133 46.11 -17.76 -9.16
C LEU A 1133 46.11 -19.28 -9.37
N LEU A 1134 47.23 -19.92 -9.00
CA LEU A 1134 47.36 -21.37 -8.94
C LEU A 1134 47.50 -21.79 -7.47
N ALA A 1135 46.68 -22.71 -6.99
CA ALA A 1135 46.75 -23.18 -5.61
C ALA A 1135 46.68 -24.70 -5.51
N ILE A 1136 47.24 -25.28 -4.46
CA ILE A 1136 47.23 -26.72 -4.22
C ILE A 1136 46.70 -27.03 -2.82
N ASN A 1137 45.74 -27.94 -2.71
CA ASN A 1137 45.25 -28.45 -1.44
C ASN A 1137 45.67 -29.92 -1.28
N PRO A 1138 46.76 -30.19 -0.53
CA PRO A 1138 47.28 -31.54 -0.33
C PRO A 1138 46.31 -32.47 0.43
N ALA A 1139 45.53 -31.92 1.36
CA ALA A 1139 44.60 -32.70 2.17
C ALA A 1139 43.48 -33.33 1.32
N ASN A 1140 43.02 -32.60 0.31
CA ASN A 1140 41.94 -33.04 -0.59
C ASN A 1140 42.45 -33.55 -1.95
N LYS A 1141 43.76 -33.50 -2.22
CA LYS A 1141 44.38 -33.80 -3.53
C LYS A 1141 43.78 -33.01 -4.70
N ILE A 1142 43.63 -31.69 -4.54
CA ILE A 1142 43.07 -30.81 -5.57
C ILE A 1142 44.08 -29.71 -5.95
N ILE A 1143 44.27 -29.50 -7.25
CA ILE A 1143 44.92 -28.31 -7.81
C ILE A 1143 43.82 -27.35 -8.30
N PHE A 1144 43.86 -26.11 -7.84
CA PHE A 1144 42.93 -25.05 -8.23
C PHE A 1144 43.60 -24.12 -9.24
N ILE A 1145 42.93 -23.90 -10.37
CA ILE A 1145 43.32 -22.94 -11.40
C ILE A 1145 42.25 -21.85 -11.41
N LEU A 1146 42.60 -20.70 -10.87
CA LEU A 1146 41.67 -19.63 -10.55
C LEU A 1146 42.02 -18.39 -11.36
N ASP A 1147 41.02 -17.87 -12.07
CA ASP A 1147 41.12 -16.60 -12.78
C ASP A 1147 40.30 -15.54 -12.04
N ALA A 1148 40.97 -14.51 -11.52
CA ALA A 1148 40.30 -13.42 -10.81
C ALA A 1148 39.72 -12.43 -11.82
N LYS A 1149 38.44 -12.09 -11.70
CA LYS A 1149 37.71 -11.21 -12.62
C LYS A 1149 36.94 -10.13 -11.87
N ASN A 1150 37.36 -8.89 -12.08
CA ASN A 1150 36.81 -7.68 -11.47
C ASN A 1150 36.05 -6.85 -12.53
N TYR A 1151 34.98 -7.42 -13.11
CA TYR A 1151 34.19 -6.73 -14.12
C TYR A 1151 33.18 -5.74 -13.51
N TYR A 1152 33.10 -4.55 -14.10
CA TYR A 1152 32.02 -3.61 -13.83
C TYR A 1152 30.68 -4.11 -14.40
N LEU A 1153 29.59 -3.92 -13.65
CA LEU A 1153 28.24 -4.30 -14.05
C LEU A 1153 27.79 -3.49 -15.27
N LYS A 1154 27.31 -4.16 -16.31
CA LYS A 1154 26.77 -3.49 -17.50
C LYS A 1154 25.24 -3.57 -17.49
N LEU A 1155 24.59 -2.42 -17.67
CA LEU A 1155 23.13 -2.30 -17.57
C LEU A 1155 22.43 -2.30 -18.94
N HIS A 1156 23.12 -1.96 -20.02
CA HIS A 1156 22.51 -1.89 -21.35
C HIS A 1156 22.42 -3.30 -21.98
N PRO A 1157 21.29 -3.70 -22.60
CA PRO A 1157 21.13 -5.04 -23.17
C PRO A 1157 22.23 -5.46 -24.17
N SER A 1158 22.62 -4.57 -25.09
CA SER A 1158 23.75 -4.84 -26.00
C SER A 1158 25.07 -5.11 -25.27
N ASP A 1159 25.27 -4.46 -24.13
CA ASP A 1159 26.48 -4.58 -23.35
C ASP A 1159 26.50 -5.90 -22.55
N ILE A 1160 25.34 -6.35 -22.09
CA ILE A 1160 25.14 -7.68 -21.49
C ILE A 1160 25.48 -8.76 -22.52
N LYS A 1161 24.95 -8.67 -23.74
CA LYS A 1161 25.29 -9.62 -24.83
C LYS A 1161 26.79 -9.61 -25.17
N ASN A 1162 27.39 -8.42 -25.24
CA ASN A 1162 28.83 -8.28 -25.47
C ASN A 1162 29.66 -8.85 -24.31
N GLN A 1163 29.18 -8.73 -23.07
CA GLN A 1163 29.82 -9.31 -21.89
C GLN A 1163 29.73 -10.85 -21.92
N ILE A 1164 28.54 -11.42 -22.16
CA ILE A 1164 28.33 -12.87 -22.29
C ILE A 1164 29.23 -13.43 -23.40
N SER A 1165 29.28 -12.77 -24.56
CA SER A 1165 30.13 -13.24 -25.65
C SER A 1165 31.62 -13.17 -25.34
N LYS A 1166 32.11 -12.07 -24.74
CA LYS A 1166 33.50 -11.94 -24.33
C LYS A 1166 33.89 -12.97 -23.26
N PHE A 1167 32.99 -13.27 -22.33
CA PHE A 1167 33.27 -14.12 -21.18
C PHE A 1167 33.17 -15.61 -21.52
N LEU A 1168 32.16 -16.01 -22.31
CA LEU A 1168 31.80 -17.41 -22.55
C LEU A 1168 31.91 -17.85 -24.02
N THR A 1169 31.27 -17.14 -24.97
CA THR A 1169 30.96 -17.73 -26.29
C THR A 1169 31.94 -17.44 -27.43
N LYS A 1170 32.71 -16.35 -27.37
CA LYS A 1170 33.67 -15.97 -28.43
C LYS A 1170 34.86 -16.94 -28.49
N GLU A 1171 35.47 -17.15 -29.66
CA GLU A 1171 36.62 -18.08 -29.85
C GLU A 1171 37.83 -17.81 -28.92
N ASN A 1172 38.00 -16.57 -28.47
CA ASN A 1172 39.03 -16.16 -27.50
C ASN A 1172 38.40 -15.67 -26.19
N SER A 1173 37.28 -16.29 -25.78
CA SER A 1173 36.60 -15.98 -24.52
C SER A 1173 37.44 -16.34 -23.31
N ASP A 1174 37.12 -15.74 -22.17
CA ASP A 1174 37.84 -16.02 -20.93
C ASP A 1174 37.66 -17.48 -20.48
N PHE A 1175 36.49 -18.08 -20.72
CA PHE A 1175 36.25 -19.51 -20.51
C PHE A 1175 37.18 -20.41 -21.33
N ILE A 1176 37.36 -20.12 -22.62
CA ILE A 1176 38.26 -20.90 -23.48
C ILE A 1176 39.72 -20.77 -23.01
N LYS A 1177 40.13 -19.56 -22.58
CA LYS A 1177 41.47 -19.36 -22.01
C LYS A 1177 41.65 -20.17 -20.72
N LEU A 1178 40.66 -20.17 -19.82
CA LEU A 1178 40.73 -20.93 -18.58
C LEU A 1178 40.81 -22.45 -18.85
N LYS A 1179 40.05 -22.97 -19.83
CA LYS A 1179 40.18 -24.37 -20.27
C LYS A 1179 41.57 -24.70 -20.82
N LYS A 1180 42.19 -23.79 -21.58
CA LYS A 1180 43.58 -23.98 -22.04
C LYS A 1180 44.57 -24.02 -20.88
N LYS A 1181 44.36 -23.23 -19.83
CA LYS A 1181 45.18 -23.27 -18.60
C LYS A 1181 45.02 -24.60 -17.87
N GLU A 1182 43.78 -25.07 -17.70
CA GLU A 1182 43.47 -26.39 -17.12
C GLU A 1182 44.12 -27.53 -17.90
N GLN A 1183 43.95 -27.55 -19.21
CA GLN A 1183 44.53 -28.58 -20.07
C GLN A 1183 46.07 -28.59 -19.95
N PHE A 1184 46.70 -27.42 -19.98
CA PHE A 1184 48.15 -27.31 -19.86
C PHE A 1184 48.66 -27.85 -18.52
N VAL A 1185 48.00 -27.52 -17.41
CA VAL A 1185 48.38 -28.05 -16.08
C VAL A 1185 48.11 -29.55 -15.99
N SER A 1186 47.01 -30.05 -16.55
CA SER A 1186 46.67 -31.48 -16.59
C SER A 1186 47.71 -32.31 -17.35
N GLU A 1187 48.12 -31.85 -18.53
CA GLU A 1187 49.15 -32.50 -19.34
C GLU A 1187 50.52 -32.54 -18.66
N ASN A 1188 50.77 -31.63 -17.71
CA ASN A 1188 52.04 -31.46 -17.02
C ASN A 1188 51.95 -31.65 -15.50
N ILE A 1189 50.91 -32.33 -15.00
CA ILE A 1189 50.52 -32.32 -13.59
C ILE A 1189 51.65 -32.69 -12.62
N ASN A 1190 52.49 -33.67 -12.99
CA ASN A 1190 53.60 -34.13 -12.16
C ASN A 1190 54.63 -33.03 -11.91
N LEU A 1191 54.91 -32.16 -12.91
CA LEU A 1191 55.86 -31.06 -12.77
C LEU A 1191 55.36 -30.00 -11.79
N PHE A 1192 54.05 -29.75 -11.77
CA PHE A 1192 53.44 -28.85 -10.80
C PHE A 1192 53.44 -29.45 -9.38
N LEU A 1193 53.13 -30.74 -9.23
CA LEU A 1193 53.19 -31.44 -7.95
C LEU A 1193 54.62 -31.46 -7.37
N ASP A 1194 55.63 -31.63 -8.23
CA ASP A 1194 57.05 -31.57 -7.85
C ASP A 1194 57.45 -30.18 -7.34
N TYR A 1195 57.01 -29.11 -8.01
CA TYR A 1195 57.24 -27.74 -7.56
C TYR A 1195 56.70 -27.49 -6.14
N PHE A 1196 55.50 -27.99 -5.85
CA PHE A 1196 54.87 -27.89 -4.53
C PHE A 1196 55.36 -28.95 -3.52
N LYS A 1197 56.37 -29.76 -3.87
CA LYS A 1197 56.97 -30.80 -3.01
C LYS A 1197 55.98 -31.87 -2.53
N ILE A 1198 55.07 -32.30 -3.41
CA ILE A 1198 54.10 -33.35 -3.12
C ILE A 1198 54.69 -34.73 -3.44
N GLU A 1199 54.74 -35.61 -2.43
CA GLU A 1199 55.27 -36.98 -2.59
C GLU A 1199 54.24 -37.94 -3.22
N ASP A 1200 52.97 -37.87 -2.80
CA ASP A 1200 51.89 -38.71 -3.34
C ASP A 1200 51.30 -38.08 -4.61
N LYS A 1201 51.64 -38.62 -5.78
CA LYS A 1201 51.20 -38.12 -7.09
C LYS A 1201 49.90 -38.77 -7.61
N SER A 1202 49.31 -39.69 -6.85
CA SER A 1202 48.15 -40.46 -7.31
C SER A 1202 46.81 -39.76 -7.03
N GLU A 1203 45.88 -39.84 -7.98
CA GLU A 1203 44.47 -39.42 -7.85
C GLU A 1203 44.22 -37.90 -7.65
N TRP A 1204 45.12 -37.05 -8.15
CA TRP A 1204 44.93 -35.60 -8.11
C TRP A 1204 43.84 -35.12 -9.07
N LYS A 1205 43.00 -34.21 -8.60
CA LYS A 1205 41.96 -33.54 -9.40
C LYS A 1205 42.36 -32.10 -9.68
N ILE A 1206 41.94 -31.58 -10.84
CA ILE A 1206 42.06 -30.17 -11.17
C ILE A 1206 40.65 -29.56 -11.11
N LYS A 1207 40.50 -28.46 -10.37
CA LYS A 1207 39.30 -27.63 -10.38
C LYS A 1207 39.64 -26.27 -10.98
N LYS A 1208 38.79 -25.79 -11.89
CA LYS A 1208 38.91 -24.46 -12.51
C LYS A 1208 37.74 -23.58 -12.09
N ALA A 1209 38.03 -22.33 -11.75
CA ALA A 1209 36.98 -21.39 -11.39
C ALA A 1209 37.33 -19.96 -11.79
N PHE A 1210 36.30 -19.15 -12.01
CA PHE A 1210 36.41 -17.70 -11.99
C PHE A 1210 36.13 -17.20 -10.58
N VAL A 1211 37.10 -16.47 -10.00
CA VAL A 1211 36.88 -15.74 -8.75
C VAL A 1211 36.37 -14.36 -9.11
N ILE A 1212 35.19 -14.00 -8.65
CA ILE A 1212 34.47 -12.79 -9.10
C ILE A 1212 34.16 -11.86 -7.94
N LYS A 1213 34.33 -10.56 -8.18
CA LYS A 1213 34.04 -9.53 -7.17
C LYS A 1213 32.58 -9.08 -7.17
N TYR A 1214 31.96 -9.01 -8.34
CA TYR A 1214 30.61 -8.48 -8.52
C TYR A 1214 29.70 -9.50 -9.18
N ASN A 1215 28.40 -9.40 -8.88
CA ASN A 1215 27.37 -10.21 -9.52
C ASN A 1215 27.04 -9.65 -10.92
N PHE A 1216 27.21 -10.45 -11.98
CA PHE A 1216 26.89 -10.07 -13.37
C PHE A 1216 26.21 -11.22 -14.13
N GLN A 1217 25.45 -10.89 -15.18
CA GLN A 1217 24.51 -11.80 -15.84
C GLN A 1217 25.19 -13.04 -16.45
N SER A 1218 26.44 -12.94 -16.93
CA SER A 1218 27.16 -14.06 -17.55
C SER A 1218 27.36 -15.27 -16.61
N ILE A 1219 27.29 -15.07 -15.29
CA ILE A 1219 27.42 -16.15 -14.29
C ILE A 1219 26.27 -17.16 -14.40
N TYR A 1220 25.10 -16.68 -14.81
CA TYR A 1220 23.85 -17.43 -14.79
C TYR A 1220 23.52 -18.05 -16.15
N VAL A 1221 24.46 -18.04 -17.09
CA VAL A 1221 24.28 -18.69 -18.40
C VAL A 1221 24.41 -20.20 -18.20
N PRO A 1222 23.39 -21.01 -18.50
CA PRO A 1222 23.41 -22.44 -18.26
C PRO A 1222 24.41 -23.17 -19.19
N ASN A 1223 24.79 -24.39 -18.82
CA ASN A 1223 25.56 -25.34 -19.64
C ASN A 1223 27.04 -25.01 -19.88
N TYR A 1224 27.70 -24.29 -18.95
CA TYR A 1224 29.15 -24.13 -18.94
C TYR A 1224 29.79 -24.87 -17.75
N ASP A 1225 30.76 -25.73 -18.05
CA ASP A 1225 31.56 -26.46 -17.05
C ASP A 1225 32.65 -25.55 -16.46
N VAL A 1226 32.27 -24.62 -15.58
CA VAL A 1226 33.17 -23.77 -14.79
C VAL A 1226 32.46 -23.30 -13.53
N ASP A 1227 33.18 -23.29 -12.41
CA ASP A 1227 32.66 -22.72 -11.16
C ASP A 1227 32.82 -21.20 -11.15
N PHE A 1228 31.78 -20.49 -10.71
CA PHE A 1228 31.84 -19.06 -10.39
C PHE A 1228 31.85 -18.91 -8.88
N VAL A 1229 32.94 -18.36 -8.34
CA VAL A 1229 33.16 -18.26 -6.90
C VAL A 1229 33.22 -16.78 -6.54
N PHE A 1230 32.28 -16.31 -5.73
CA PHE A 1230 32.33 -14.93 -5.23
C PHE A 1230 33.52 -14.76 -4.29
N GLU A 1231 34.08 -13.55 -4.24
CA GLU A 1231 35.20 -13.18 -3.36
C GLU A 1231 35.01 -13.72 -1.93
N GLU A 1232 33.82 -13.49 -1.36
CA GLU A 1232 33.41 -13.92 -0.01
C GLU A 1232 33.38 -15.45 0.19
N ASP A 1233 33.17 -16.21 -0.89
CA ASP A 1233 33.01 -17.67 -0.86
C ASP A 1233 34.33 -18.41 -1.11
N LEU A 1234 35.41 -17.70 -1.48
CA LEU A 1234 36.66 -18.31 -1.95
C LEU A 1234 37.30 -19.24 -0.90
N LYS A 1235 37.37 -18.80 0.36
CA LYS A 1235 37.93 -19.61 1.46
C LYS A 1235 37.17 -20.93 1.63
N THR A 1236 35.84 -20.88 1.54
CA THR A 1236 34.97 -22.06 1.64
C THR A 1236 35.11 -22.97 0.43
N TYR A 1237 35.25 -22.40 -0.77
CA TYR A 1237 35.42 -23.16 -2.01
C TYR A 1237 36.71 -23.98 -2.01
N ILE A 1238 37.82 -23.40 -1.54
CA ILE A 1238 39.14 -24.04 -1.52
C ILE A 1238 39.25 -25.14 -0.44
N THR A 1239 38.44 -25.06 0.62
CA THR A 1239 38.43 -26.02 1.73
C THR A 1239 37.49 -27.22 1.54
N LYS A 1240 36.38 -27.06 0.79
CA LYS A 1240 35.34 -28.10 0.65
C LYS A 1240 35.82 -29.32 -0.15
N SER A 1241 35.47 -30.51 0.35
CA SER A 1241 35.87 -31.82 -0.19
C SER A 1241 34.84 -32.49 -1.13
N LYS A 1242 33.92 -31.73 -1.73
CA LYS A 1242 33.00 -32.22 -2.77
C LYS A 1242 33.00 -31.26 -3.95
#